data_AF-A0A355S8A8-F1
#
_entry.id   AF-A0A355S8A8-F1
#
_cell.length_a   1.000
_cell.length_b   1.000
_cell.length_c   1.000
_cell.angle_alpha   90.00
_cell.angle_beta   90.00
_cell.angle_gamma   90.00
#
_symmetry.space_group_name_H-M   'P 1'
#
loop_
_entity.id
_entity.type
_entity.pdbx_description
1 polymer ?
#
loop_
_entity_poly.entity_id
_entity_poly.type
_entity_poly.pdbx_seq_one_letter_code
_entity_poly.pdbx_strand_id
1 'polypeptide(L)'
;MTLSGESLGPLIPLFEEPTIRVRYFEALRNLIGTSFSKQRFDALVINHLGGWVPSGVLDDVIDFMDARRAFVRETVDRELGGAPPMLEPATLIAEESPRGTLYLSELLVLNESSHEVDGRFPDYIELANSGVSRSLAGYSLTDDPLDPQKFVFPSGVEIGSGDRLMLYADSRTGPGIRLGFSLNGSGEQVLFFDPAGTLLDSVAFGAQIPDLSIGRGGAAETSWGLNMPTPSTVNQLHSLGSPSGLRINEWLSKPELVYREDFVELYNPDPLPVSLGGLRITNEPMRSMDGAVMPALTFVKGGGFVVFEAVGSGAESPSELPFKLEAGHEWLAIYGVNQVEIDRVHASCDAPDQSRGRETDGAALYANFDLPTPGFSNTTDLSGESLVLQFLRITEIMYHPAEFPDSEYIELRNVGDLEISLAGVEFTRGVRFSFPDVVLGPGDYAVVVSDINEFEAAHGVGINVLGEWSGRLDNDEDRLRLEISDLNAAVHDFTYRDWWYPSTDGEGFSLIVVDDSLRPGTWQEQASWAAGVAGGGSPGISSGFFVFGGASQEVSLPAAATLDATVSYGSLSPDSVTLRWSQQEGPAPVTFGNSENEDTIVTAAVGGRYTFSLEATASDGSSQTGSVSVVFRDSYDTWAQRRFGDIGQMVAQREADPDADGFSNLLEFGLGLDPVLSDRDALASPFVEPTGELAMVYFRPYLSPATRIVAEVSSDLLFWQAGSDVVSESVIWQTVEGEWVQARDLFPYDGATSRFIRLRVEAD
;
A
#
# COMPACT_ATOMS: atom_id res chain seq x y z
N MET A 1 56.62 6.10 -22.90
CA MET A 1 57.60 5.74 -23.95
C MET A 1 57.01 4.64 -24.80
N THR A 2 56.75 4.91 -26.07
CA THR A 2 56.56 3.89 -27.12
C THR A 2 57.40 4.33 -28.31
N LEU A 3 58.32 3.45 -28.73
CA LEU A 3 59.25 3.71 -29.83
C LEU A 3 58.57 3.44 -31.18
N SER A 4 58.79 4.38 -32.11
CA SER A 4 58.78 4.25 -33.57
C SER A 4 57.54 3.67 -34.28
N GLY A 5 56.75 4.57 -34.86
CA GLY A 5 56.64 4.59 -36.33
C GLY A 5 55.48 3.87 -37.00
N GLU A 6 54.63 3.13 -36.28
CA GLU A 6 53.37 2.65 -36.86
C GLU A 6 52.28 3.71 -36.64
N SER A 7 51.92 4.41 -37.71
CA SER A 7 50.71 5.22 -37.68
C SER A 7 49.51 4.29 -37.54
N LEU A 8 48.48 4.74 -36.84
CA LEU A 8 47.13 4.13 -36.86
C LEU A 8 46.48 4.25 -38.25
N GLY A 9 47.26 4.29 -39.34
CA GLY A 9 46.85 4.51 -40.71
C GLY A 9 45.64 3.69 -41.16
N PRO A 10 45.54 2.39 -40.82
CA PRO A 10 44.35 1.58 -41.15
C PRO A 10 43.08 1.98 -40.38
N LEU A 11 43.23 2.63 -39.22
CA LEU A 11 42.12 3.08 -38.36
C LEU A 11 41.77 4.56 -38.57
N ILE A 12 42.58 5.35 -39.28
CA ILE A 12 42.26 6.74 -39.62
C ILE A 12 40.90 6.85 -40.32
N PRO A 13 40.55 6.02 -41.33
CA PRO A 13 39.22 6.07 -41.95
C PRO A 13 38.08 5.74 -40.97
N LEU A 14 38.35 4.93 -39.94
CA LEU A 14 37.38 4.57 -38.90
C LEU A 14 37.10 5.75 -37.97
N PHE A 15 38.13 6.51 -37.58
CA PHE A 15 37.99 7.72 -36.73
C PHE A 15 37.55 8.96 -37.51
N GLU A 16 37.59 8.92 -38.85
CA GLU A 16 37.00 9.94 -39.73
C GLU A 16 35.52 9.65 -40.04
N GLU A 17 35.01 8.47 -39.72
CA GLU A 17 33.59 8.13 -39.84
C GLU A 17 32.79 8.96 -38.81
N PRO A 18 31.78 9.75 -39.23
CA PRO A 18 31.10 10.71 -38.35
C PRO A 18 30.53 10.11 -37.07
N THR A 19 29.86 8.95 -37.12
CA THR A 19 29.28 8.31 -35.93
C THR A 19 30.33 7.76 -34.96
N ILE A 20 31.43 7.20 -35.46
CA ILE A 20 32.53 6.69 -34.62
C ILE A 20 33.33 7.85 -34.02
N ARG A 21 33.57 8.91 -34.81
CA ARG A 21 34.27 10.12 -34.34
C ARG A 21 33.54 10.77 -33.18
N VAL A 22 32.21 10.93 -33.29
CA VAL A 22 31.38 11.47 -32.21
C VAL A 22 31.48 10.58 -30.97
N ARG A 23 31.26 9.27 -31.10
CA ARG A 23 31.34 8.33 -29.97
C ARG A 23 32.73 8.30 -29.30
N TYR A 24 33.80 8.41 -30.07
CA TYR A 24 35.17 8.45 -29.55
C TYR A 24 35.41 9.70 -28.70
N PHE A 25 35.01 10.88 -29.19
CA PHE A 25 35.15 12.12 -28.41
C PHE A 25 34.18 12.19 -27.23
N GLU A 26 33.00 11.59 -27.31
CA GLU A 26 32.09 11.41 -26.17
C GLU A 26 32.70 10.49 -25.10
N ALA A 27 33.32 9.38 -25.51
CA ALA A 27 34.02 8.49 -24.58
C ALA A 27 35.17 9.20 -23.87
N LEU A 28 35.95 10.02 -24.58
CA LEU A 28 36.99 10.85 -23.98
C LEU A 28 36.43 11.93 -23.04
N ARG A 29 35.29 12.55 -23.40
CA ARG A 29 34.58 13.52 -22.56
C ARG A 29 34.13 12.88 -21.25
N ASN A 30 33.57 11.67 -21.31
CA ASN A 30 33.14 10.92 -20.14
C ASN A 30 34.33 10.48 -19.28
N LEU A 31 35.41 10.01 -19.92
CA LEU A 31 36.61 9.51 -19.22
C LEU A 31 37.28 10.59 -18.36
N ILE A 32 37.32 11.85 -18.81
CA ILE A 32 37.89 12.95 -17.99
C ILE A 32 36.99 13.35 -16.80
N GLY A 33 35.75 12.89 -16.77
CA GLY A 33 34.79 13.08 -15.67
C GLY A 33 34.82 11.98 -14.60
N THR A 34 35.55 10.88 -14.82
CA THR A 34 35.63 9.75 -13.86
C THR A 34 36.76 9.95 -12.83
N SER A 35 37.51 8.90 -12.49
CA SER A 35 38.72 8.96 -11.65
C SER A 35 39.82 9.88 -12.20
N PHE A 36 39.73 10.30 -13.46
CA PHE A 36 40.61 11.32 -14.04
C PHE A 36 40.13 12.76 -13.85
N SER A 37 38.95 13.01 -13.26
CA SER A 37 38.52 14.36 -12.88
C SER A 37 39.50 14.97 -11.88
N LYS A 38 39.58 16.31 -11.84
CA LYS A 38 40.53 16.99 -10.95
C LYS A 38 40.30 16.59 -9.49
N GLN A 39 39.07 16.74 -9.02
CA GLN A 39 38.74 16.46 -7.62
C GLN A 39 39.03 15.00 -7.24
N ARG A 40 38.66 14.02 -8.07
CA ARG A 40 38.90 12.60 -7.76
C ARG A 40 40.36 12.20 -7.88
N PHE A 41 41.05 12.67 -8.91
CA PHE A 41 42.44 12.33 -9.11
C PHE A 41 43.32 12.92 -8.00
N ASP A 42 43.08 14.19 -7.67
CA ASP A 42 43.81 14.89 -6.62
C ASP A 42 43.56 14.21 -5.26
N ALA A 43 42.30 13.89 -4.93
CA ALA A 43 41.96 13.14 -3.71
C ALA A 43 42.59 11.74 -3.68
N LEU A 44 42.57 11.00 -4.78
CA LEU A 44 43.17 9.66 -4.85
C LEU A 44 44.67 9.71 -4.60
N VAL A 45 45.37 10.64 -5.25
CA VAL A 45 46.81 10.85 -5.10
C VAL A 45 47.15 11.31 -3.69
N ILE A 46 46.41 12.27 -3.13
CA ILE A 46 46.64 12.78 -1.77
C ILE A 46 46.37 11.69 -0.73
N ASN A 47 45.25 10.97 -0.81
CA ASN A 47 44.86 10.00 0.20
C ASN A 47 45.73 8.73 0.17
N HIS A 48 46.22 8.29 -1.00
CA HIS A 48 46.97 7.04 -1.11
C HIS A 48 48.49 7.23 -1.10
N LEU A 49 48.99 8.36 -1.59
CA LEU A 49 50.43 8.63 -1.67
C LEU A 49 50.88 9.70 -0.66
N GLY A 50 49.95 10.43 -0.04
CA GLY A 50 50.23 11.40 1.01
C GLY A 50 50.98 10.79 2.18
N GLY A 51 52.09 11.42 2.58
CA GLY A 51 52.98 10.93 3.64
C GLY A 51 53.96 9.82 3.20
N TRP A 52 53.79 9.23 2.01
CA TRP A 52 54.68 8.21 1.44
C TRP A 52 55.67 8.76 0.42
N VAL A 53 55.36 9.88 -0.23
CA VAL A 53 56.24 10.58 -1.18
C VAL A 53 56.36 12.07 -0.84
N PRO A 54 57.44 12.76 -1.25
CA PRO A 54 57.60 14.20 -1.04
C PRO A 54 56.48 15.01 -1.71
N SER A 55 56.07 16.13 -1.09
CA SER A 55 54.98 16.97 -1.58
C SER A 55 55.18 17.45 -3.02
N GLY A 56 56.40 17.85 -3.40
CA GLY A 56 56.69 18.28 -4.77
C GLY A 56 56.46 17.19 -5.84
N VAL A 57 56.54 15.91 -5.47
CA VAL A 57 56.23 14.80 -6.39
C VAL A 57 54.72 14.62 -6.54
N LEU A 58 53.94 14.85 -5.47
CA LEU A 58 52.48 14.88 -5.55
C LEU A 58 52.02 16.03 -6.45
N ASP A 59 52.61 17.21 -6.27
CA ASP A 59 52.33 18.41 -7.08
C ASP A 59 52.62 18.15 -8.56
N ASP A 60 53.78 17.57 -8.90
CA ASP A 60 54.15 17.24 -10.29
C ASP A 60 53.13 16.27 -10.96
N VAL A 61 52.61 15.30 -10.21
CA VAL A 61 51.63 14.32 -10.71
C VAL A 61 50.26 14.95 -10.91
N ILE A 62 49.85 15.83 -10.00
CA ILE A 62 48.60 16.60 -10.09
C ILE A 62 48.67 17.57 -11.28
N ASP A 63 49.75 18.33 -11.40
CA ASP A 63 49.98 19.30 -12.47
C ASP A 63 50.02 18.62 -13.85
N PHE A 64 50.66 17.45 -13.95
CA PHE A 64 50.65 16.66 -15.17
C PHE A 64 49.22 16.29 -15.58
N MET A 65 48.41 15.82 -14.64
CA MET A 65 47.03 15.45 -14.92
C MET A 65 46.14 16.66 -15.20
N ASP A 66 46.38 17.81 -14.57
CA ASP A 66 45.70 19.07 -14.90
C ASP A 66 45.99 19.49 -16.34
N ALA A 67 47.26 19.48 -16.74
CA ALA A 67 47.65 19.78 -18.12
C ALA A 67 47.03 18.78 -19.11
N ARG A 68 46.97 17.50 -18.73
CA ARG A 68 46.36 16.46 -19.58
C ARG A 68 44.85 16.63 -19.72
N ARG A 69 44.14 16.91 -18.63
CA ARG A 69 42.70 17.21 -18.63
C ARG A 69 42.39 18.41 -19.51
N ALA A 70 43.14 19.50 -19.36
CA ALA A 70 42.97 20.70 -20.15
C ALA A 70 43.12 20.42 -21.65
N PHE A 71 44.17 19.68 -22.03
CA PHE A 71 44.41 19.28 -23.41
C PHE A 71 43.28 18.41 -24.00
N VAL A 72 42.83 17.40 -23.26
CA VAL A 72 41.75 16.52 -23.72
C VAL A 72 40.44 17.30 -23.85
N ARG A 73 40.11 18.17 -22.88
CA ARG A 73 38.92 19.01 -22.91
C ARG A 73 38.91 19.95 -24.11
N GLU A 74 40.00 20.67 -24.36
CA GLU A 74 40.13 21.54 -25.53
C GLU A 74 39.96 20.77 -26.84
N THR A 75 40.55 19.57 -26.92
CA THR A 75 40.46 18.71 -28.11
C THR A 75 39.02 18.24 -28.35
N VAL A 76 38.33 17.80 -27.30
CA VAL A 76 36.95 17.32 -27.34
C VAL A 76 35.98 18.46 -27.66
N ASP A 77 36.13 19.63 -27.03
CA ASP A 77 35.21 20.77 -27.22
C ASP A 77 35.31 21.39 -28.62
N ARG A 78 36.48 21.30 -29.25
CA ARG A 78 36.64 21.66 -30.67
C ARG A 78 35.84 20.75 -31.60
N GLU A 79 35.66 19.49 -31.21
CA GLU A 79 35.08 18.43 -32.05
C GLU A 79 33.57 18.28 -31.82
N LEU A 80 33.11 18.40 -30.58
CA LEU A 80 31.71 18.21 -30.17
C LEU A 80 30.99 19.52 -29.79
N GLY A 81 31.67 20.67 -29.88
CA GLY A 81 31.23 21.92 -29.26
C GLY A 81 31.48 21.94 -27.76
N GLY A 82 31.38 23.10 -27.11
CA GLY A 82 31.55 23.20 -25.65
C GLY A 82 30.63 22.23 -24.91
N ALA A 83 31.16 21.54 -23.91
CA ALA A 83 30.35 20.65 -23.08
C ALA A 83 29.14 21.41 -22.51
N PRO A 84 27.94 20.80 -22.46
CA PRO A 84 26.89 21.25 -21.55
C PRO A 84 27.52 21.43 -20.15
N PRO A 85 27.08 22.43 -19.36
CA PRO A 85 27.62 22.62 -18.01
C PRO A 85 27.61 21.28 -17.27
N MET A 86 28.76 20.84 -16.76
CA MET A 86 28.84 19.57 -16.04
C MET A 86 27.85 19.58 -14.88
N LEU A 87 27.26 18.42 -14.64
CA LEU A 87 26.59 18.12 -13.39
C LEU A 87 27.66 18.02 -12.31
N GLU A 88 28.07 19.16 -11.78
CA GLU A 88 28.79 19.22 -10.52
C GLU A 88 27.89 18.66 -9.41
N PRO A 89 28.44 18.09 -8.32
CA PRO A 89 27.65 17.73 -7.16
C PRO A 89 26.88 18.96 -6.71
N ALA A 90 25.57 18.96 -6.93
CA ALA A 90 24.72 20.03 -6.46
C ALA A 90 24.55 19.83 -4.96
N THR A 91 25.35 20.54 -4.16
CA THR A 91 25.03 20.72 -2.75
C THR A 91 23.99 21.82 -2.69
N LEU A 92 22.71 21.47 -2.88
CA LEU A 92 21.66 22.36 -2.38
C LEU A 92 21.79 22.36 -0.87
N ILE A 93 22.23 23.48 -0.33
CA ILE A 93 22.28 23.74 1.10
C ILE A 93 20.84 23.88 1.59
N ALA A 94 20.48 23.18 2.67
CA ALA A 94 19.23 23.46 3.38
C ALA A 94 19.18 24.95 3.75
N GLU A 95 18.00 25.58 3.68
CA GLU A 95 17.82 27.03 3.88
C GLU A 95 18.57 27.57 5.11
N GLU A 96 19.00 28.84 5.03
CA GLU A 96 19.65 29.56 6.13
C GLU A 96 18.72 29.67 7.34
N SER A 97 18.81 28.68 8.24
CA SER A 97 18.25 28.78 9.58
C SER A 97 18.84 30.01 10.30
N PRO A 98 18.08 30.69 11.21
CA PRO A 98 18.49 31.91 11.93
C PRO A 98 19.65 31.72 12.94
N ARG A 99 20.46 30.66 12.76
CA ARG A 99 21.41 30.09 13.71
C ARG A 99 22.11 31.13 14.61
N GLY A 100 21.97 30.88 15.91
CA GLY A 100 22.70 31.60 16.93
C GLY A 100 24.04 30.94 17.24
N THR A 101 24.49 31.11 18.49
CA THR A 101 25.71 30.48 19.00
C THR A 101 25.49 29.08 19.58
N LEU A 102 24.24 28.59 19.60
CA LEU A 102 23.85 27.23 19.97
C LEU A 102 23.04 26.67 18.79
N TYR A 103 23.47 25.53 18.23
CA TYR A 103 22.96 25.05 16.94
C TYR A 103 23.11 23.53 16.79
N LEU A 104 22.36 22.96 15.84
CA LEU A 104 22.45 21.57 15.40
C LEU A 104 23.74 21.37 14.61
N SER A 105 24.63 20.48 15.04
CA SER A 105 25.93 20.29 14.41
C SER A 105 25.95 19.15 13.41
N GLU A 106 25.47 17.98 13.85
CA GLU A 106 25.62 16.72 13.14
C GLU A 106 24.44 15.82 13.49
N LEU A 107 23.89 15.15 12.48
CA LEU A 107 22.88 14.10 12.63
C LEU A 107 23.43 12.83 11.99
N LEU A 108 23.44 11.73 12.74
CA LEU A 108 23.57 10.39 12.18
C LEU A 108 22.20 9.73 12.29
N VAL A 109 21.51 9.68 11.15
CA VAL A 109 20.11 9.27 11.04
C VAL A 109 19.95 7.76 10.90
N LEU A 110 20.95 7.08 10.32
CA LEU A 110 20.96 5.62 10.16
C LEU A 110 22.29 5.09 10.72
N ASN A 111 22.26 4.56 11.94
CA ASN A 111 23.43 4.01 12.60
C ASN A 111 23.36 2.49 12.65
N GLU A 112 24.14 1.82 11.82
CA GLU A 112 24.20 0.35 11.79
C GLU A 112 25.45 -0.17 12.50
N SER A 113 26.55 0.58 12.44
CA SER A 113 27.85 0.14 12.97
C SER A 113 28.79 1.26 13.43
N SER A 114 28.51 2.52 13.11
CA SER A 114 29.50 3.61 13.24
C SER A 114 29.63 4.19 14.66
N HIS A 115 28.55 4.26 15.44
CA HIS A 115 28.59 4.82 16.80
C HIS A 115 27.87 3.93 17.81
N GLU A 116 28.63 3.10 18.51
CA GLU A 116 28.07 2.18 19.51
C GLU A 116 27.80 2.88 20.85
N VAL A 117 26.60 2.65 21.40
CA VAL A 117 26.22 3.04 22.76
C VAL A 117 25.53 1.86 23.44
N ASP A 118 26.18 1.31 24.46
CA ASP A 118 25.63 0.22 25.28
C ASP A 118 25.26 -1.03 24.46
N GLY A 119 26.16 -1.48 23.58
CA GLY A 119 25.96 -2.67 22.75
C GLY A 119 24.98 -2.51 21.59
N ARG A 120 24.63 -1.26 21.24
CA ARG A 120 23.65 -0.91 20.20
C ARG A 120 24.12 0.30 19.39
N PHE A 121 23.43 0.57 18.29
CA PHE A 121 23.73 1.66 17.36
C PHE A 121 22.52 2.60 17.24
N PRO A 122 22.30 3.52 18.19
CA PRO A 122 21.20 4.48 18.11
C PRO A 122 21.54 5.63 17.16
N ASP A 123 20.52 6.17 16.49
CA ASP A 123 20.63 7.44 15.79
C ASP A 123 21.04 8.55 16.77
N TYR A 124 21.76 9.56 16.30
CA TYR A 124 22.15 10.67 17.16
C TYR A 124 21.97 12.04 16.52
N ILE A 125 21.74 13.00 17.41
CA ILE A 125 21.77 14.43 17.15
C ILE A 125 22.87 15.03 18.02
N GLU A 126 23.75 15.83 17.42
CA GLU A 126 24.76 16.59 18.14
C GLU A 126 24.40 18.08 18.17
N LEU A 127 24.39 18.68 19.35
CA LEU A 127 24.34 20.14 19.53
C LEU A 127 25.74 20.70 19.75
N ALA A 128 26.03 21.86 19.18
CA ALA A 128 27.27 22.59 19.42
C ALA A 128 27.01 24.00 19.95
N ASN A 129 27.87 24.47 20.88
CA ASN A 129 27.82 25.84 21.42
C ASN A 129 29.11 26.61 21.10
N SER A 130 29.07 27.53 20.14
CA SER A 130 30.17 28.44 19.84
C SER A 130 30.18 29.71 20.71
N GLY A 131 29.17 29.88 21.56
CA GLY A 131 29.00 31.05 22.43
C GLY A 131 29.50 30.80 23.85
N VAL A 132 28.87 31.48 24.82
CA VAL A 132 29.16 31.27 26.24
C VAL A 132 28.44 30.02 26.77
N SER A 133 28.96 29.47 27.88
CA SER A 133 28.33 28.36 28.61
C SER A 133 26.88 28.71 28.96
N ARG A 134 25.96 27.74 28.82
CA ARG A 134 24.53 27.96 29.06
C ARG A 134 23.80 26.71 29.54
N SER A 135 22.78 26.94 30.37
CA SER A 135 21.76 25.95 30.72
C SER A 135 20.88 25.68 29.51
N LEU A 136 20.58 24.41 29.25
CA LEU A 136 19.60 23.96 28.26
C LEU A 136 18.21 23.70 28.86
N ALA A 137 18.01 23.92 30.16
CA ALA A 137 16.71 23.71 30.80
C ALA A 137 15.57 24.43 30.05
N GLY A 138 14.55 23.66 29.65
CA GLY A 138 13.36 24.16 28.95
C GLY A 138 13.51 24.39 27.44
N TYR A 139 14.70 24.18 26.86
CA TYR A 139 14.83 24.09 25.40
C TYR A 139 14.14 22.82 24.92
N SER A 140 13.76 22.75 23.64
CA SER A 140 13.13 21.54 23.09
C SER A 140 13.65 21.14 21.71
N LEU A 141 13.58 19.84 21.44
CA LEU A 141 13.84 19.20 20.15
C LEU A 141 12.61 18.43 19.71
N THR A 142 12.35 18.44 18.40
CA THR A 142 11.30 17.64 17.79
C THR A 142 11.65 17.31 16.34
N ASP A 143 11.10 16.20 15.87
CA ASP A 143 10.98 15.80 14.46
C ASP A 143 9.60 16.19 13.86
N ASP A 144 8.63 16.54 14.71
CA ASP A 144 7.26 16.86 14.35
C ASP A 144 6.97 18.36 14.60
N PRO A 145 6.73 19.17 13.56
CA PRO A 145 6.41 20.58 13.71
C PRO A 145 5.07 20.83 14.42
N LEU A 146 4.18 19.83 14.48
CA LEU A 146 2.91 19.90 15.22
C LEU A 146 3.09 19.61 16.72
N ASP A 147 4.21 19.02 17.13
CA ASP A 147 4.61 18.81 18.52
C ASP A 147 5.99 19.44 18.83
N PRO A 148 6.08 20.77 18.98
CA PRO A 148 7.35 21.46 19.23
C PRO A 148 8.03 21.14 20.58
N GLN A 149 7.35 20.39 21.47
CA GLN A 149 7.86 20.04 22.79
C GLN A 149 8.02 18.52 23.00
N LYS A 150 8.13 17.75 21.91
CA LYS A 150 8.32 16.29 21.94
C LYS A 150 9.42 15.85 22.91
N PHE A 151 10.60 16.49 22.85
CA PHE A 151 11.63 16.37 23.89
C PHE A 151 11.93 17.75 24.51
N VAL A 152 11.79 17.86 25.84
CA VAL A 152 12.16 19.07 26.60
C VAL A 152 13.36 18.76 27.49
N PHE A 153 14.42 19.56 27.36
CA PHE A 153 15.63 19.41 28.16
C PHE A 153 15.33 19.63 29.66
N PRO A 154 15.70 18.67 30.54
CA PRO A 154 15.48 18.80 31.97
C PRO A 154 16.41 19.83 32.60
N SER A 155 16.07 20.26 33.81
CA SER A 155 16.95 21.12 34.61
C SER A 155 18.28 20.44 34.90
N GLY A 156 19.39 21.19 34.80
CA GLY A 156 20.74 20.71 35.12
C GLY A 156 21.57 20.24 33.92
N VAL A 157 21.01 20.25 32.71
CA VAL A 157 21.78 20.07 31.48
C VAL A 157 22.43 21.40 31.11
N GLU A 158 23.75 21.38 30.97
CA GLU A 158 24.59 22.54 30.62
C GLU A 158 25.44 22.17 29.41
N ILE A 159 25.72 23.17 28.56
CA ILE A 159 26.70 23.05 27.48
C ILE A 159 27.70 24.20 27.58
N GLY A 160 28.99 23.86 27.71
CA GLY A 160 30.07 24.84 27.83
C GLY A 160 30.38 25.56 26.52
N SER A 161 31.29 26.52 26.60
CA SER A 161 31.76 27.26 25.41
C SER A 161 32.71 26.39 24.59
N GLY A 162 32.39 26.17 23.32
CA GLY A 162 33.11 25.27 22.42
C GLY A 162 32.74 23.79 22.57
N ASP A 163 31.85 23.46 23.51
CA ASP A 163 31.44 22.08 23.77
C ASP A 163 30.40 21.60 22.77
N ARG A 164 30.34 20.26 22.66
CA ARG A 164 29.36 19.51 21.88
C ARG A 164 28.61 18.55 22.80
N LEU A 165 27.31 18.38 22.56
CA LEU A 165 26.43 17.55 23.37
C LEU A 165 25.76 16.49 22.49
N MET A 166 25.98 15.22 22.84
CA MET A 166 25.39 14.07 22.17
C MET A 166 24.00 13.76 22.72
N LEU A 167 23.05 13.55 21.82
CA LEU A 167 21.67 13.19 22.09
C LEU A 167 21.33 11.96 21.25
N TYR A 168 20.70 10.96 21.85
CA TYR A 168 20.37 9.72 21.17
C TYR A 168 18.88 9.65 20.88
N ALA A 169 18.54 9.57 19.60
CA ALA A 169 17.18 9.46 19.11
C ALA A 169 16.76 7.99 19.17
N ASP A 170 16.32 7.56 20.35
CA ASP A 170 15.60 6.30 20.53
C ASP A 170 14.53 6.43 21.62
N SER A 171 13.67 5.41 21.73
CA SER A 171 12.59 5.33 22.73
C SER A 171 13.01 4.65 24.05
N ARG A 172 14.30 4.40 24.27
CA ARG A 172 14.78 3.53 25.36
C ARG A 172 15.38 4.30 26.52
N THR A 173 15.40 3.67 27.69
CA THR A 173 16.17 4.15 28.84
C THR A 173 17.59 3.61 28.79
N GLY A 174 18.59 4.46 29.01
CA GLY A 174 20.00 4.06 28.99
C GLY A 174 20.94 5.22 29.30
N PRO A 175 22.27 5.01 29.23
CA PRO A 175 23.24 6.10 29.40
C PRO A 175 23.08 7.17 28.30
N GLY A 176 23.45 8.42 28.62
CA GLY A 176 23.29 9.57 27.71
C GLY A 176 21.93 10.25 27.80
N ILE A 177 21.70 11.25 26.96
CA ILE A 177 20.40 11.93 26.84
C ILE A 177 19.60 11.18 25.76
N ARG A 178 18.48 10.57 26.16
CA ARG A 178 17.58 9.79 25.29
C ARG A 178 16.36 10.65 24.95
N LEU A 179 16.08 10.81 23.67
CA LEU A 179 15.06 11.75 23.19
C LEU A 179 13.62 11.21 23.30
N GLY A 180 13.45 9.89 23.37
CA GLY A 180 12.13 9.26 23.40
C GLY A 180 11.50 9.06 22.01
N PHE A 181 12.20 9.41 20.94
CA PHE A 181 11.80 9.23 19.54
C PHE A 181 13.04 8.88 18.68
N SER A 182 12.84 8.21 17.55
CA SER A 182 13.87 7.85 16.56
C SER A 182 13.78 8.73 15.32
N LEU A 183 14.81 8.73 14.49
CA LEU A 183 14.80 9.47 13.23
C LEU A 183 14.41 8.57 12.05
N ASN A 184 13.85 9.16 10.99
CA ASN A 184 13.47 8.46 9.78
C ASN A 184 14.54 8.62 8.69
N GLY A 185 15.27 7.53 8.40
CA GLY A 185 16.32 7.48 7.37
C GLY A 185 15.86 7.79 5.95
N SER A 186 14.58 7.66 5.63
CA SER A 186 14.00 8.02 4.33
C SER A 186 13.81 9.54 4.18
N GLY A 187 13.76 10.27 5.29
CA GLY A 187 13.71 11.73 5.27
C GLY A 187 12.63 12.31 6.18
N GLU A 188 12.96 13.42 6.81
CA GLU A 188 12.13 14.17 7.74
C GLU A 188 12.83 15.52 8.06
N GLN A 189 12.53 16.12 9.20
CA GLN A 189 13.20 17.31 9.69
C GLN A 189 13.46 17.22 11.19
N VAL A 190 14.42 18.00 11.67
CA VAL A 190 14.70 18.22 13.10
C VAL A 190 14.63 19.72 13.38
N LEU A 191 13.87 20.09 14.41
CA LEU A 191 13.68 21.47 14.86
C LEU A 191 14.14 21.64 16.30
N PHE A 192 14.82 22.75 16.57
CA PHE A 192 15.36 23.09 17.88
C PHE A 192 14.86 24.45 18.34
N PHE A 193 14.21 24.50 19.51
CA PHE A 193 13.56 25.69 20.05
C PHE A 193 14.17 26.16 21.37
N ASP A 194 14.09 27.47 21.62
CA ASP A 194 14.35 28.06 22.93
C ASP A 194 13.15 27.88 23.89
N PRO A 195 13.32 28.15 25.20
CA PRO A 195 12.23 28.01 26.17
C PRO A 195 11.03 28.96 25.96
N ALA A 196 11.16 29.98 25.10
CA ALA A 196 10.07 30.87 24.73
C ALA A 196 9.28 30.35 23.51
N GLY A 197 9.69 29.22 22.92
CA GLY A 197 9.11 28.65 21.71
C GLY A 197 9.65 29.26 20.41
N THR A 198 10.76 29.99 20.48
CA THR A 198 11.42 30.56 19.29
C THR A 198 12.28 29.49 18.61
N LEU A 199 12.11 29.28 17.31
CA LEU A 199 12.97 28.38 16.54
C LEU A 199 14.40 28.93 16.51
N LEU A 200 15.34 28.15 17.01
CA LEU A 200 16.77 28.48 17.02
C LEU A 200 17.51 27.89 15.82
N ASP A 201 17.17 26.65 15.47
CA ASP A 201 17.79 25.96 14.35
C ASP A 201 16.91 24.84 13.81
N SER A 202 17.11 24.48 12.54
CA SER A 202 16.46 23.34 11.92
C SER A 202 17.28 22.76 10.79
N VAL A 203 16.98 21.52 10.44
CA VAL A 203 17.46 20.84 9.25
C VAL A 203 16.37 19.92 8.73
N ALA A 204 16.14 19.94 7.41
CA ALA A 204 15.29 18.98 6.71
C ALA A 204 16.18 18.18 5.74
N PHE A 205 15.91 16.89 5.60
CA PHE A 205 16.71 15.98 4.80
C PHE A 205 15.84 14.89 4.15
N GLY A 206 16.29 14.35 3.01
CA GLY A 206 15.69 13.16 2.39
C GLY A 206 16.43 11.88 2.77
N ALA A 207 16.43 10.88 1.88
CA ALA A 207 17.10 9.60 2.11
C ALA A 207 18.58 9.76 2.54
N GLN A 208 18.95 9.10 3.64
CA GLN A 208 20.30 9.09 4.22
C GLN A 208 21.03 7.78 3.94
N ILE A 209 22.36 7.82 4.08
CA ILE A 209 23.22 6.64 3.90
C ILE A 209 23.56 6.08 5.29
N PRO A 210 23.37 4.76 5.51
CA PRO A 210 23.82 4.11 6.75
C PRO A 210 25.28 4.42 7.05
N ASP A 211 25.55 4.72 8.32
CA ASP A 211 26.89 5.01 8.87
C ASP A 211 27.60 6.25 8.29
N LEU A 212 26.87 7.12 7.61
CA LEU A 212 27.32 8.48 7.28
C LEU A 212 26.39 9.51 7.92
N SER A 213 26.98 10.56 8.47
CA SER A 213 26.22 11.65 9.09
C SER A 213 25.98 12.77 8.08
N ILE A 214 25.01 13.65 8.37
CA ILE A 214 24.95 14.99 7.79
C ILE A 214 25.38 15.99 8.85
N GLY A 215 26.07 17.05 8.43
CA GLY A 215 26.51 18.07 9.36
C GLY A 215 27.15 19.26 8.67
N ARG A 216 27.56 20.23 9.49
CA ARG A 216 28.23 21.45 9.03
C ARG A 216 29.73 21.34 9.27
N GLY A 217 30.59 21.56 8.26
CA GLY A 217 32.04 21.28 8.32
C GLY A 217 32.86 22.19 9.27
N GLY A 218 32.23 23.11 10.01
CA GLY A 218 32.85 23.86 11.09
C GLY A 218 31.95 24.97 11.66
N ALA A 219 32.39 25.60 12.77
CA ALA A 219 31.61 26.62 13.48
C ALA A 219 31.28 27.88 12.65
N ALA A 220 32.04 28.14 11.58
CA ALA A 220 31.79 29.24 10.65
C ALA A 220 30.93 28.83 9.44
N GLU A 221 30.84 27.54 9.14
CA GLU A 221 30.14 27.04 7.94
C GLU A 221 28.64 26.90 8.23
N THR A 222 27.81 27.61 7.46
CA THR A 222 26.34 27.54 7.50
C THR A 222 25.79 26.30 6.81
N SER A 223 26.52 25.81 5.80
CA SER A 223 26.08 24.79 4.87
C SER A 223 26.13 23.40 5.47
N TRP A 224 25.01 22.68 5.36
CA TRP A 224 24.96 21.25 5.61
C TRP A 224 25.53 20.46 4.43
N GLY A 225 26.13 19.31 4.72
CA GLY A 225 26.57 18.33 3.73
C GLY A 225 26.72 16.95 4.35
N LEU A 226 26.99 15.95 3.49
CA LEU A 226 27.33 14.59 3.93
C LEU A 226 28.70 14.59 4.60
N ASN A 227 28.84 13.88 5.71
CA ASN A 227 30.00 13.80 6.56
C ASN A 227 30.37 12.35 6.89
N MET A 228 31.61 12.16 7.33
CA MET A 228 31.94 11.03 8.19
C MET A 228 31.35 11.29 9.59
N PRO A 229 30.83 10.27 10.31
CA PRO A 229 30.41 10.44 11.69
C PRO A 229 31.56 10.93 12.57
N THR A 230 31.36 12.04 13.28
CA THR A 230 32.41 12.74 14.03
C THR A 230 31.98 13.09 15.47
N PRO A 231 31.43 12.12 16.23
CA PRO A 231 30.82 12.40 17.52
C PRO A 231 31.77 13.13 18.46
N SER A 232 31.28 14.23 19.04
CA SER A 232 31.99 15.11 19.97
C SER A 232 33.21 15.85 19.38
N THR A 233 33.39 15.85 18.07
CA THR A 233 34.53 16.50 17.40
C THR A 233 34.07 17.40 16.26
N VAL A 234 35.01 18.07 15.59
CA VAL A 234 34.66 18.92 14.44
C VAL A 234 34.35 18.03 13.24
N ASN A 235 33.18 18.28 12.65
CA ASN A 235 32.69 17.59 11.46
C ASN A 235 33.67 17.58 10.29
N GLN A 236 33.66 16.46 9.56
CA GLN A 236 34.47 16.25 8.37
C GLN A 236 33.58 15.88 7.19
N LEU A 237 33.54 16.74 6.18
CA LEU A 237 32.81 16.52 4.93
C LEU A 237 33.29 15.26 4.19
N HIS A 238 32.32 14.47 3.73
CA HIS A 238 32.54 13.35 2.84
C HIS A 238 32.62 13.83 1.39
N SER A 239 33.46 13.18 0.59
CA SER A 239 33.54 13.47 -0.86
C SER A 239 32.34 12.88 -1.60
N LEU A 240 31.81 13.61 -2.58
CA LEU A 240 30.67 13.17 -3.39
C LEU A 240 31.10 12.77 -4.82
N GLY A 241 30.37 11.80 -5.37
CA GLY A 241 30.39 11.40 -6.77
C GLY A 241 29.62 12.36 -7.67
N SER A 242 29.63 12.09 -8.99
CA SER A 242 28.88 12.90 -9.96
C SER A 242 27.50 12.28 -10.17
N PRO A 243 26.41 13.07 -10.19
CA PRO A 243 25.08 12.55 -10.44
C PRO A 243 24.83 12.15 -11.90
N SER A 244 25.74 12.47 -12.83
CA SER A 244 25.61 12.08 -14.25
C SER A 244 25.61 10.56 -14.49
N GLY A 245 26.11 9.80 -13.51
CA GLY A 245 26.12 8.34 -13.55
C GLY A 245 24.80 7.70 -13.12
N LEU A 246 23.90 8.41 -12.44
CA LEU A 246 22.67 7.83 -11.89
C LEU A 246 21.82 7.19 -12.99
N ARG A 247 21.18 6.07 -12.65
CA ARG A 247 20.28 5.36 -13.54
C ARG A 247 18.95 5.12 -12.86
N ILE A 248 17.87 5.27 -13.61
CA ILE A 248 16.59 4.67 -13.24
C ILE A 248 16.79 3.16 -13.41
N ASN A 249 16.70 2.42 -12.32
CA ASN A 249 17.13 1.03 -12.24
C ASN A 249 15.97 0.05 -12.30
N GLU A 250 14.89 0.34 -11.60
CA GLU A 250 13.69 -0.47 -11.51
C GLU A 250 12.47 0.43 -11.27
N TRP A 251 11.29 0.00 -11.70
CA TRP A 251 10.03 0.68 -11.47
C TRP A 251 8.85 -0.30 -11.45
N LEU A 252 7.84 0.02 -10.64
CA LEU A 252 6.55 -0.66 -10.59
C LEU A 252 5.45 0.35 -10.84
N SER A 253 4.52 0.06 -11.76
CA SER A 253 3.40 0.93 -12.13
C SER A 253 2.02 0.27 -12.04
N LYS A 254 1.98 -0.94 -11.46
CA LYS A 254 0.78 -1.74 -11.28
C LYS A 254 0.82 -2.51 -9.94
N PRO A 255 1.02 -1.83 -8.79
CA PRO A 255 0.90 -2.49 -7.49
C PRO A 255 -0.52 -3.07 -7.30
N GLU A 256 -0.62 -4.25 -6.68
CA GLU A 256 -1.89 -4.88 -6.32
C GLU A 256 -1.84 -5.41 -4.89
N LEU A 257 -1.09 -6.47 -4.63
CA LEU A 257 -0.95 -7.10 -3.31
C LEU A 257 0.46 -6.91 -2.74
N VAL A 258 1.48 -7.28 -3.52
CA VAL A 258 2.87 -7.39 -3.02
C VAL A 258 3.37 -6.04 -2.56
N TYR A 259 3.10 -4.99 -3.35
CA TYR A 259 3.35 -3.60 -3.02
C TYR A 259 2.05 -2.81 -3.15
N ARG A 260 1.96 -1.69 -2.43
CA ARG A 260 0.76 -0.81 -2.40
C ARG A 260 0.90 0.42 -3.29
N GLU A 261 2.13 0.88 -3.46
CA GLU A 261 2.43 2.10 -4.19
C GLU A 261 3.28 1.79 -5.42
N ASP A 262 3.14 2.62 -6.44
CA ASP A 262 4.09 2.64 -7.54
C ASP A 262 5.46 2.98 -6.97
N PHE A 263 6.54 2.47 -7.54
CA PHE A 263 7.86 2.88 -7.11
C PHE A 263 8.79 3.15 -8.28
N VAL A 264 9.79 3.99 -8.00
CA VAL A 264 10.93 4.28 -8.87
C VAL A 264 12.20 4.07 -8.06
N GLU A 265 13.06 3.19 -8.53
CA GLU A 265 14.39 2.98 -7.95
C GLU A 265 15.47 3.67 -8.79
N LEU A 266 16.38 4.36 -8.12
CA LEU A 266 17.61 4.87 -8.71
C LEU A 266 18.82 4.08 -8.24
N TYR A 267 19.72 3.77 -9.17
CA TYR A 267 21.02 3.17 -8.91
C TYR A 267 22.15 4.18 -9.11
N ASN A 268 23.11 4.18 -8.17
CA ASN A 268 24.34 4.94 -8.26
C ASN A 268 25.54 4.03 -8.64
N PRO A 269 25.99 4.02 -9.91
CA PRO A 269 27.16 3.24 -10.32
C PRO A 269 28.50 3.85 -9.89
N ASP A 270 28.50 5.06 -9.31
CA ASP A 270 29.71 5.69 -8.82
C ASP A 270 30.20 5.00 -7.54
N PRO A 271 31.52 4.84 -7.31
CA PRO A 271 32.02 4.32 -6.04
C PRO A 271 31.86 5.29 -4.86
N LEU A 272 31.62 6.58 -5.12
CA LEU A 272 31.35 7.58 -4.08
C LEU A 272 29.84 7.83 -3.91
N PRO A 273 29.40 8.23 -2.71
CA PRO A 273 28.05 8.73 -2.49
C PRO A 273 27.69 9.86 -3.45
N VAL A 274 26.47 9.86 -3.97
CA VAL A 274 25.97 10.92 -4.86
C VAL A 274 24.86 11.71 -4.15
N SER A 275 24.93 13.04 -4.23
CA SER A 275 23.83 13.92 -3.83
C SER A 275 22.72 13.87 -4.87
N LEU A 276 21.50 13.61 -4.41
CA LEU A 276 20.27 13.70 -5.18
C LEU A 276 19.58 15.05 -4.96
N GLY A 277 20.02 15.86 -3.99
CA GLY A 277 19.39 17.12 -3.66
C GLY A 277 19.27 18.06 -4.86
N GLY A 278 18.04 18.49 -5.15
CA GLY A 278 17.72 19.38 -6.25
C GLY A 278 17.55 18.72 -7.61
N LEU A 279 17.85 17.42 -7.74
CA LEU A 279 17.53 16.69 -8.95
C LEU A 279 16.01 16.71 -9.17
N ARG A 280 15.59 16.62 -10.44
CA ARG A 280 14.18 16.53 -10.80
C ARG A 280 13.86 15.15 -11.32
N ILE A 281 12.83 14.52 -10.77
CA ILE A 281 12.26 13.28 -11.30
C ILE A 281 10.89 13.61 -11.88
N THR A 282 10.60 13.15 -13.10
CA THR A 282 9.34 13.49 -13.78
C THR A 282 8.88 12.36 -14.68
N ASN A 283 7.56 12.16 -14.69
CA ASN A 283 6.83 11.32 -15.63
C ASN A 283 6.33 12.10 -16.88
N GLU A 284 6.57 13.41 -16.93
CA GLU A 284 6.28 14.29 -18.07
C GLU A 284 7.56 14.97 -18.60
N PRO A 285 8.47 14.28 -19.30
CA PRO A 285 9.74 14.88 -19.74
C PRO A 285 9.59 16.13 -20.63
N MET A 286 8.48 16.26 -21.34
CA MET A 286 8.17 17.46 -22.14
C MET A 286 7.82 18.69 -21.28
N ARG A 287 7.49 18.47 -20.01
CA ARG A 287 7.18 19.46 -18.97
C ARG A 287 8.08 19.24 -17.75
N SER A 288 9.36 18.94 -17.98
CA SER A 288 10.31 18.55 -16.93
C SER A 288 10.45 19.53 -15.76
N MET A 289 10.10 20.81 -15.96
CA MET A 289 10.11 21.83 -14.90
C MET A 289 9.00 21.64 -13.85
N ASP A 290 7.97 20.86 -14.17
CA ASP A 290 6.89 20.49 -13.26
C ASP A 290 7.22 19.20 -12.47
N GLY A 291 8.39 18.59 -12.73
CA GLY A 291 8.88 17.40 -12.04
C GLY A 291 9.21 17.63 -10.57
N ALA A 292 9.13 16.54 -9.79
CA ALA A 292 9.43 16.46 -8.37
C ALA A 292 10.89 16.86 -8.10
N VAL A 293 11.08 17.88 -7.27
CA VAL A 293 12.42 18.32 -6.86
C VAL A 293 12.82 17.53 -5.62
N MET A 294 13.90 16.77 -5.74
CA MET A 294 14.45 16.01 -4.62
C MET A 294 14.90 16.95 -3.50
N PRO A 295 14.53 16.67 -2.24
CA PRO A 295 14.90 17.51 -1.10
C PRO A 295 16.42 17.66 -0.95
N ALA A 296 16.84 18.80 -0.39
CA ALA A 296 18.24 19.00 -0.01
C ALA A 296 18.70 17.87 0.93
N LEU A 297 20.00 17.59 0.91
CA LEU A 297 20.62 16.54 1.73
C LEU A 297 20.07 15.12 1.48
N THR A 298 19.55 14.83 0.29
CA THR A 298 19.21 13.45 -0.12
C THR A 298 20.45 12.81 -0.76
N PHE A 299 20.83 11.60 -0.33
CA PHE A 299 22.02 10.91 -0.83
C PHE A 299 21.76 9.45 -1.15
N VAL A 300 22.53 8.92 -2.10
CA VAL A 300 22.61 7.49 -2.40
C VAL A 300 24.06 7.03 -2.31
N LYS A 301 24.32 5.91 -1.60
CA LYS A 301 25.69 5.39 -1.41
C LYS A 301 26.31 4.97 -2.74
N GLY A 302 27.64 4.88 -2.78
CA GLY A 302 28.32 4.36 -3.96
C GLY A 302 27.96 2.89 -4.21
N GLY A 303 27.59 2.54 -5.44
CA GLY A 303 27.09 1.20 -5.79
C GLY A 303 25.76 0.84 -5.12
N GLY A 304 25.01 1.81 -4.61
CA GLY A 304 23.75 1.58 -3.91
C GLY A 304 22.51 2.07 -4.66
N PHE A 305 21.37 1.85 -4.00
CA PHE A 305 20.04 2.10 -4.51
C PHE A 305 19.30 3.09 -3.61
N VAL A 306 18.34 3.81 -4.17
CA VAL A 306 17.33 4.56 -3.43
C VAL A 306 15.98 4.34 -4.10
N VAL A 307 14.95 4.14 -3.28
CA VAL A 307 13.58 3.87 -3.74
C VAL A 307 12.71 5.07 -3.41
N PHE A 308 11.89 5.49 -4.37
CA PHE A 308 10.90 6.54 -4.22
C PHE A 308 9.52 5.97 -4.52
N GLU A 309 8.56 6.20 -3.63
CA GLU A 309 7.17 5.79 -3.83
C GLU A 309 6.41 6.86 -4.61
N ALA A 310 5.83 6.50 -5.74
CA ALA A 310 4.99 7.37 -6.54
C ALA A 310 3.54 7.32 -6.04
N VAL A 311 3.20 8.21 -5.11
CA VAL A 311 1.92 8.22 -4.39
C VAL A 311 0.92 9.24 -4.95
N GLY A 312 1.35 10.10 -5.89
CA GLY A 312 0.49 11.14 -6.46
C GLY A 312 0.36 12.37 -5.56
N SER A 313 -0.75 13.11 -5.65
CA SER A 313 -0.94 14.38 -4.93
C SER A 313 -0.94 14.26 -3.40
N GLY A 314 -0.93 13.04 -2.86
CA GLY A 314 -0.83 12.75 -1.43
C GLY A 314 0.60 12.64 -0.91
N ALA A 315 1.62 13.03 -1.69
CA ALA A 315 3.00 13.01 -1.23
C ALA A 315 3.20 13.96 -0.03
N GLU A 316 3.53 13.39 1.12
CA GLU A 316 3.74 14.07 2.41
C GLU A 316 5.19 13.91 2.91
N SER A 317 5.97 12.99 2.34
CA SER A 317 7.37 12.77 2.72
C SER A 317 8.40 13.07 1.62
N PRO A 318 9.67 13.35 2.00
CA PRO A 318 10.80 13.50 1.07
C PRO A 318 11.06 12.34 0.10
N SER A 319 10.61 11.13 0.43
CA SER A 319 10.78 9.92 -0.38
C SER A 319 9.58 9.63 -1.29
N GLU A 320 8.56 10.46 -1.24
CA GLU A 320 7.35 10.32 -2.06
C GLU A 320 7.38 11.24 -3.28
N LEU A 321 7.01 10.68 -4.43
CA LEU A 321 6.85 11.43 -5.67
C LEU A 321 5.39 11.89 -5.79
N PRO A 322 5.16 13.18 -6.13
CA PRO A 322 3.85 13.80 -6.21
C PRO A 322 3.05 13.40 -7.46
N PHE A 323 3.40 12.29 -8.10
CA PHE A 323 2.75 11.74 -9.30
C PHE A 323 2.63 10.21 -9.18
N LYS A 324 1.74 9.63 -9.97
CA LYS A 324 1.57 8.17 -10.16
C LYS A 324 2.17 7.77 -11.51
N LEU A 325 2.55 6.51 -11.65
CA LEU A 325 2.99 5.97 -12.93
C LEU A 325 1.79 5.39 -13.71
N GLU A 326 1.65 5.74 -14.98
CA GLU A 326 0.58 5.21 -15.80
C GLU A 326 0.88 3.79 -16.31
N ALA A 327 -0.07 2.88 -16.07
CA ALA A 327 0.01 1.46 -16.44
C ALA A 327 0.16 1.18 -17.95
N GLY A 328 -0.15 2.15 -18.83
CA GLY A 328 -0.34 1.94 -20.27
C GLY A 328 0.88 2.22 -21.15
N HIS A 329 1.72 3.19 -20.80
CA HIS A 329 2.98 3.58 -21.44
C HIS A 329 3.34 4.99 -20.96
N GLU A 330 4.38 5.17 -20.14
CA GLU A 330 4.82 6.49 -19.68
C GLU A 330 6.33 6.68 -19.80
N TRP A 331 6.78 7.93 -19.90
CA TRP A 331 8.21 8.25 -19.88
C TRP A 331 8.62 8.75 -18.50
N LEU A 332 9.62 8.12 -17.90
CA LEU A 332 10.20 8.57 -16.65
C LEU A 332 11.62 9.09 -16.90
N ALA A 333 11.95 10.27 -16.37
CA ALA A 333 13.23 10.90 -16.57
C ALA A 333 13.76 11.57 -15.30
N ILE A 334 15.10 11.63 -15.20
CA ILE A 334 15.83 12.38 -14.17
C ILE A 334 16.56 13.54 -14.85
N TYR A 335 16.44 14.72 -14.28
CA TYR A 335 17.18 15.91 -14.69
C TYR A 335 18.05 16.42 -13.55
N GLY A 336 19.24 16.91 -13.89
CA GLY A 336 20.09 17.65 -12.99
C GLY A 336 19.52 19.00 -12.58
N VAL A 337 20.12 19.63 -11.57
CA VAL A 337 19.80 21.01 -11.16
C VAL A 337 20.00 22.05 -12.28
N ASN A 338 20.86 21.73 -13.25
CA ASN A 338 21.12 22.53 -14.45
C ASN A 338 20.17 22.17 -15.61
N GLN A 339 19.15 21.34 -15.37
CA GLN A 339 18.17 20.85 -16.34
C GLN A 339 18.74 19.94 -17.44
N VAL A 340 19.95 19.42 -17.27
CA VAL A 340 20.49 18.39 -18.17
C VAL A 340 19.87 17.04 -17.80
N GLU A 341 19.33 16.34 -18.80
CA GLU A 341 18.81 14.97 -18.64
C GLU A 341 19.95 14.02 -18.23
N ILE A 342 19.73 13.27 -17.15
CA ILE A 342 20.68 12.27 -16.62
C ILE A 342 20.34 10.90 -17.18
N ASP A 343 19.07 10.51 -17.10
CA ASP A 343 18.55 9.24 -17.60
C ASP A 343 17.07 9.38 -17.96
N ARG A 344 16.62 8.51 -18.87
CA ARG A 344 15.21 8.39 -19.25
C ARG A 344 14.88 6.96 -19.64
N VAL A 345 13.78 6.45 -19.10
CA VAL A 345 13.26 5.12 -19.40
C VAL A 345 11.81 5.19 -19.84
N HIS A 346 11.38 4.13 -20.51
CA HIS A 346 9.99 3.91 -20.81
C HIS A 346 9.37 3.05 -19.70
N ALA A 347 8.65 3.71 -18.78
CA ALA A 347 8.04 3.09 -17.62
C ALA A 347 6.73 2.41 -18.01
N SER A 348 6.76 1.09 -18.10
CA SER A 348 5.58 0.24 -18.27
C SER A 348 5.82 -1.11 -17.60
N CYS A 349 4.79 -1.66 -16.98
CA CYS A 349 4.77 -3.01 -16.42
C CYS A 349 3.72 -3.85 -17.15
N ASP A 350 4.01 -5.12 -17.43
CA ASP A 350 3.11 -5.95 -18.22
C ASP A 350 1.95 -6.50 -17.37
N ALA A 351 2.23 -6.88 -16.11
CA ALA A 351 1.27 -7.45 -15.17
C ALA A 351 1.24 -6.70 -13.81
N PRO A 352 0.19 -6.87 -13.01
CA PRO A 352 0.18 -6.44 -11.61
C PRO A 352 1.30 -7.08 -10.79
N ASP A 353 1.83 -6.36 -9.81
CA ASP A 353 2.94 -6.72 -8.90
C ASP A 353 4.26 -7.14 -9.58
N GLN A 354 4.31 -7.12 -10.91
CA GLN A 354 5.53 -7.32 -11.69
C GLN A 354 6.17 -5.97 -11.97
N SER A 355 7.42 -5.78 -11.53
CA SER A 355 8.19 -4.59 -11.87
C SER A 355 8.92 -4.78 -13.20
N ARG A 356 9.46 -3.69 -13.72
CA ARG A 356 10.39 -3.69 -14.84
C ARG A 356 11.60 -2.85 -14.49
N GLY A 357 12.76 -3.25 -14.96
CA GLY A 357 14.01 -2.57 -14.66
C GLY A 357 15.12 -2.98 -15.60
N ARG A 358 16.35 -2.59 -15.29
CA ARG A 358 17.54 -2.95 -16.06
C ARG A 358 17.95 -4.40 -15.77
N GLU A 359 18.39 -5.17 -16.77
CA GLU A 359 18.75 -6.61 -16.59
C GLU A 359 19.81 -6.84 -15.51
N THR A 360 20.75 -5.91 -15.40
CA THR A 360 21.67 -5.78 -14.25
C THR A 360 21.73 -4.31 -13.87
N ASP A 361 22.24 -4.00 -12.69
CA ASP A 361 22.26 -2.63 -12.15
C ASP A 361 22.90 -1.63 -13.14
N GLY A 362 22.12 -0.66 -13.61
CA GLY A 362 22.56 0.34 -14.58
C GLY A 362 22.80 -0.15 -16.01
N ALA A 363 22.44 -1.39 -16.36
CA ALA A 363 22.60 -1.97 -17.71
C ALA A 363 21.73 -1.30 -18.76
N ALA A 364 22.13 -1.38 -20.03
CA ALA A 364 21.38 -0.77 -21.14
C ALA A 364 20.08 -1.50 -21.52
N LEU A 365 19.97 -2.79 -21.21
CA LEU A 365 18.81 -3.63 -21.51
C LEU A 365 17.88 -3.72 -20.31
N TYR A 366 16.61 -4.03 -20.57
CA TYR A 366 15.56 -4.12 -19.56
C TYR A 366 15.00 -5.54 -19.43
N ALA A 367 14.65 -5.93 -18.21
CA ALA A 367 13.95 -7.17 -17.87
C ALA A 367 12.68 -6.88 -17.07
N ASN A 368 11.78 -7.86 -17.06
CA ASN A 368 10.65 -7.92 -16.14
C ASN A 368 11.06 -8.75 -14.92
N PHE A 369 10.62 -8.36 -13.74
CA PHE A 369 10.87 -9.08 -12.50
C PHE A 369 9.54 -9.52 -11.89
N ASP A 370 9.34 -10.84 -11.81
CA ASP A 370 8.13 -11.42 -11.21
C ASP A 370 8.05 -11.15 -9.69
N LEU A 371 9.19 -10.92 -9.06
CA LEU A 371 9.31 -10.33 -7.73
C LEU A 371 10.18 -9.08 -7.84
N PRO A 372 9.63 -7.90 -7.57
CA PRO A 372 10.41 -6.67 -7.57
C PRO A 372 11.59 -6.70 -6.58
N THR A 373 12.65 -5.95 -6.88
CA THR A 373 13.91 -5.89 -6.09
C THR A 373 14.20 -4.52 -5.44
N PRO A 374 13.21 -3.78 -4.89
CA PRO A 374 13.45 -2.43 -4.39
C PRO A 374 14.47 -2.42 -3.24
N GLY A 375 15.53 -1.62 -3.40
CA GLY A 375 16.64 -1.49 -2.46
C GLY A 375 17.76 -2.52 -2.66
N PHE A 376 17.59 -3.48 -3.57
CA PHE A 376 18.52 -4.57 -3.84
C PHE A 376 19.08 -4.51 -5.27
N SER A 377 20.10 -5.33 -5.53
CA SER A 377 20.57 -5.51 -6.91
C SER A 377 19.51 -6.24 -7.73
N ASN A 378 19.35 -5.85 -8.99
CA ASN A 378 18.50 -6.55 -9.97
C ASN A 378 19.02 -7.97 -10.28
N THR A 379 20.21 -8.32 -9.78
CA THR A 379 20.80 -9.67 -9.90
C THR A 379 20.71 -10.49 -8.62
N THR A 380 20.01 -9.99 -7.60
CA THR A 380 19.75 -10.72 -6.37
C THR A 380 18.91 -11.96 -6.67
N ASP A 381 19.36 -13.11 -6.17
CA ASP A 381 18.60 -14.35 -6.28
C ASP A 381 17.49 -14.36 -5.21
N LEU A 382 16.27 -14.04 -5.64
CA LEU A 382 15.06 -14.07 -4.81
C LEU A 382 14.16 -15.27 -5.15
N SER A 383 14.76 -16.36 -5.65
CA SER A 383 13.97 -17.54 -6.05
C SER A 383 13.22 -18.18 -4.88
N GLY A 384 13.77 -18.16 -3.67
CA GLY A 384 13.10 -18.68 -2.47
C GLY A 384 11.90 -17.83 -2.06
N GLU A 385 12.09 -16.51 -1.98
CA GLU A 385 11.06 -15.52 -1.64
C GLU A 385 9.94 -15.50 -2.69
N SER A 386 10.29 -15.70 -3.97
CA SER A 386 9.31 -15.84 -5.05
C SER A 386 8.41 -17.07 -4.85
N LEU A 387 8.97 -18.19 -4.38
CA LEU A 387 8.16 -19.38 -4.05
C LEU A 387 7.22 -19.12 -2.87
N VAL A 388 7.65 -18.35 -1.87
CA VAL A 388 6.79 -17.96 -0.73
C VAL A 388 5.59 -17.15 -1.22
N LEU A 389 5.81 -16.10 -2.01
CA LEU A 389 4.72 -15.27 -2.56
C LEU A 389 3.78 -16.09 -3.45
N GLN A 390 4.33 -17.00 -4.26
CA GLN A 390 3.53 -17.82 -5.17
C GLN A 390 2.70 -18.88 -4.44
N PHE A 391 3.25 -19.51 -3.39
CA PHE A 391 2.71 -20.77 -2.87
C PHE A 391 2.33 -20.79 -1.39
N LEU A 392 2.69 -19.79 -0.59
CA LEU A 392 2.23 -19.72 0.80
C LEU A 392 0.80 -19.16 0.85
N ARG A 393 -0.12 -19.89 1.47
CA ARG A 393 -1.54 -19.49 1.62
C ARG A 393 -1.95 -19.53 3.08
N ILE A 394 -2.61 -18.47 3.54
CA ILE A 394 -3.44 -18.55 4.75
C ILE A 394 -4.71 -19.30 4.34
N THR A 395 -4.96 -20.45 4.96
CA THR A 395 -6.04 -21.38 4.59
C THR A 395 -7.15 -21.46 5.62
N GLU A 396 -6.85 -21.15 6.88
CA GLU A 396 -7.83 -21.23 7.96
C GLU A 396 -7.53 -20.23 9.08
N ILE A 397 -8.57 -19.62 9.63
CA ILE A 397 -8.47 -18.67 10.76
C ILE A 397 -9.52 -19.05 11.80
N MET A 398 -9.07 -19.40 13.00
CA MET A 398 -9.90 -19.52 14.19
C MET A 398 -9.69 -18.28 15.07
N TYR A 399 -10.55 -17.28 14.91
CA TYR A 399 -10.45 -15.99 15.60
C TYR A 399 -11.41 -15.85 16.78
N HIS A 400 -12.38 -16.77 16.94
CA HIS A 400 -13.31 -16.73 18.07
C HIS A 400 -13.79 -18.16 18.44
N PRO A 401 -12.92 -18.97 19.08
CA PRO A 401 -13.28 -20.33 19.48
C PRO A 401 -14.37 -20.34 20.58
N ALA A 402 -15.29 -21.31 20.53
CA ALA A 402 -16.38 -21.43 21.50
C ALA A 402 -15.93 -21.96 22.87
N GLU A 403 -14.95 -22.86 22.86
CA GLU A 403 -14.28 -23.41 24.04
C GLU A 403 -12.78 -23.16 23.89
N PHE A 404 -12.07 -22.99 25.00
CA PHE A 404 -10.64 -22.62 25.03
C PHE A 404 -10.38 -21.28 24.30
N PRO A 405 -10.74 -20.14 24.92
CA PRO A 405 -10.66 -18.82 24.27
C PRO A 405 -9.27 -18.48 23.71
N ASP A 406 -8.19 -19.01 24.28
CA ASP A 406 -6.82 -18.76 23.81
C ASP A 406 -6.32 -19.87 22.86
N SER A 407 -7.22 -20.74 22.33
CA SER A 407 -6.90 -21.75 21.31
C SER A 407 -7.00 -21.23 19.87
N GLU A 408 -7.00 -19.91 19.69
CA GLU A 408 -6.98 -19.27 18.37
C GLU A 408 -5.77 -19.72 17.55
N TYR A 409 -5.95 -19.83 16.23
CA TYR A 409 -4.86 -20.15 15.31
C TYR A 409 -5.05 -19.51 13.94
N ILE A 410 -3.94 -19.35 13.23
CA ILE A 410 -3.89 -19.04 11.81
C ILE A 410 -3.13 -20.18 11.14
N GLU A 411 -3.78 -20.83 10.18
CA GLU A 411 -3.21 -21.92 9.40
C GLU A 411 -2.61 -21.42 8.09
N LEU A 412 -1.45 -21.97 7.77
CA LEU A 412 -0.70 -21.75 6.55
C LEU A 412 -0.51 -23.07 5.82
N ARG A 413 -0.54 -23.00 4.49
CA ARG A 413 -0.27 -24.13 3.61
C ARG A 413 0.69 -23.74 2.50
N ASN A 414 1.59 -24.66 2.16
CA ASN A 414 2.29 -24.61 0.88
C ASN A 414 1.42 -25.26 -0.21
N VAL A 415 0.81 -24.48 -1.09
CA VAL A 415 -0.03 -24.99 -2.20
C VAL A 415 0.78 -25.37 -3.45
N GLY A 416 2.09 -25.15 -3.43
CA GLY A 416 3.00 -25.44 -4.53
C GLY A 416 3.46 -26.90 -4.59
N ASP A 417 4.25 -27.20 -5.60
CA ASP A 417 4.90 -28.50 -5.82
C ASP A 417 6.39 -28.52 -5.42
N LEU A 418 6.88 -27.40 -4.86
CA LEU A 418 8.25 -27.21 -4.37
C LEU A 418 8.27 -26.87 -2.88
N GLU A 419 9.39 -27.16 -2.21
CA GLU A 419 9.63 -26.75 -0.83
C GLU A 419 9.77 -25.22 -0.73
N ILE A 420 9.22 -24.62 0.33
CA ILE A 420 9.36 -23.18 0.64
C ILE A 420 10.01 -22.98 2.00
N SER A 421 10.94 -22.04 2.11
CA SER A 421 11.49 -21.60 3.41
C SER A 421 10.68 -20.43 3.93
N LEU A 422 10.40 -20.43 5.24
CA LEU A 422 9.72 -19.33 5.93
C LEU A 422 10.69 -18.33 6.57
N ALA A 423 11.99 -18.43 6.31
CA ALA A 423 12.97 -17.46 6.79
C ALA A 423 12.62 -16.04 6.30
N GLY A 424 12.60 -15.07 7.22
CA GLY A 424 12.27 -13.67 6.92
C GLY A 424 10.78 -13.38 6.71
N VAL A 425 9.91 -14.41 6.80
CA VAL A 425 8.45 -14.22 6.77
C VAL A 425 7.97 -13.77 8.15
N GLU A 426 7.06 -12.81 8.21
CA GLU A 426 6.49 -12.28 9.45
C GLU A 426 5.01 -11.89 9.33
N PHE A 427 4.27 -12.07 10.41
CA PHE A 427 3.01 -11.35 10.63
C PHE A 427 3.31 -9.99 11.27
N THR A 428 2.86 -8.91 10.63
CA THR A 428 3.09 -7.54 11.10
C THR A 428 1.81 -6.75 11.42
N ARG A 429 0.64 -7.28 11.05
CA ARG A 429 -0.69 -6.74 11.40
C ARG A 429 -1.64 -7.86 11.83
N GLY A 430 -2.59 -7.52 12.71
CA GLY A 430 -3.44 -8.44 13.47
C GLY A 430 -2.66 -9.02 14.63
N VAL A 431 -1.81 -10.00 14.34
CA VAL A 431 -0.85 -10.57 15.30
C VAL A 431 0.59 -10.20 14.94
N ARG A 432 1.53 -10.42 15.87
CA ARG A 432 2.97 -10.29 15.62
C ARG A 432 3.69 -11.61 15.82
N PHE A 433 4.29 -12.12 14.75
CA PHE A 433 5.03 -13.37 14.77
C PHE A 433 6.11 -13.38 13.69
N SER A 434 7.35 -13.67 14.07
CA SER A 434 8.45 -13.90 13.13
C SER A 434 8.65 -15.40 12.96
N PHE A 435 8.58 -15.88 11.73
CA PHE A 435 8.71 -17.31 11.47
C PHE A 435 10.14 -17.79 11.72
N PRO A 436 10.32 -18.97 12.35
CA PRO A 436 11.63 -19.60 12.39
C PRO A 436 12.07 -20.00 10.98
N ASP A 437 13.38 -20.18 10.79
CA ASP A 437 13.95 -20.75 9.57
C ASP A 437 13.56 -22.23 9.45
N VAL A 438 12.35 -22.46 8.93
CA VAL A 438 11.69 -23.74 8.74
C VAL A 438 11.25 -23.87 7.28
N VAL A 439 11.31 -25.08 6.77
CA VAL A 439 10.89 -25.43 5.41
C VAL A 439 9.53 -26.14 5.47
N LEU A 440 8.58 -25.71 4.63
CA LEU A 440 7.34 -26.44 4.37
C LEU A 440 7.43 -27.18 3.03
N GLY A 441 7.16 -28.49 3.06
CA GLY A 441 7.08 -29.31 1.86
C GLY A 441 5.80 -29.06 1.04
N PRO A 442 5.73 -29.59 -0.19
CA PRO A 442 4.54 -29.48 -1.02
C PRO A 442 3.27 -30.03 -0.34
N GLY A 443 2.25 -29.19 -0.19
CA GLY A 443 0.99 -29.53 0.46
C GLY A 443 1.04 -29.57 1.99
N ASP A 444 2.19 -29.30 2.61
CA ASP A 444 2.32 -29.30 4.07
C ASP A 444 1.55 -28.12 4.69
N TYR A 445 0.98 -28.40 5.86
CA TYR A 445 0.28 -27.44 6.70
C TYR A 445 1.13 -27.06 7.91
N ALA A 446 0.91 -25.85 8.40
CA ALA A 446 1.49 -25.33 9.62
C ALA A 446 0.53 -24.35 10.28
N VAL A 447 0.60 -24.24 11.61
CA VAL A 447 -0.19 -23.26 12.36
C VAL A 447 0.73 -22.38 13.22
N VAL A 448 0.35 -21.12 13.35
CA VAL A 448 0.74 -20.27 14.47
C VAL A 448 -0.45 -20.15 15.40
N VAL A 449 -0.21 -19.99 16.70
CA VAL A 449 -1.27 -20.09 17.72
C VAL A 449 -1.16 -18.97 18.76
N SER A 450 -2.24 -18.73 19.51
CA SER A 450 -2.22 -17.77 20.64
C SER A 450 -1.53 -18.37 21.87
N ASP A 451 -1.98 -19.52 22.35
CA ASP A 451 -1.34 -20.33 23.40
C ASP A 451 -1.25 -21.80 22.98
N ILE A 452 -0.05 -22.37 22.98
CA ILE A 452 0.19 -23.74 22.51
C ILE A 452 -0.49 -24.79 23.40
N ASN A 453 -0.61 -24.54 24.70
CA ASN A 453 -1.21 -25.50 25.62
C ASN A 453 -2.73 -25.51 25.50
N GLU A 454 -3.37 -24.34 25.33
CA GLU A 454 -4.80 -24.26 25.05
C GLU A 454 -5.13 -24.85 23.67
N PHE A 455 -4.32 -24.54 22.66
CA PHE A 455 -4.45 -25.13 21.32
C PHE A 455 -4.34 -26.66 21.35
N GLU A 456 -3.31 -27.22 21.99
CA GLU A 456 -3.17 -28.68 22.10
C GLU A 456 -4.27 -29.32 22.96
N ALA A 457 -4.84 -28.59 23.92
CA ALA A 457 -5.99 -29.07 24.70
C ALA A 457 -7.27 -29.14 23.84
N ALA A 458 -7.46 -28.19 22.93
CA ALA A 458 -8.60 -28.13 22.02
C ALA A 458 -8.48 -29.11 20.83
N HIS A 459 -7.31 -29.18 20.18
CA HIS A 459 -7.13 -29.89 18.91
C HIS A 459 -6.26 -31.15 19.00
N GLY A 460 -5.62 -31.39 20.14
CA GLY A 460 -4.69 -32.50 20.36
C GLY A 460 -3.25 -32.18 19.96
N VAL A 461 -2.36 -33.15 20.17
CA VAL A 461 -0.92 -33.03 19.91
C VAL A 461 -0.54 -33.57 18.53
N GLY A 462 0.57 -33.07 17.97
CA GLY A 462 1.15 -33.58 16.72
C GLY A 462 0.78 -32.80 15.45
N ILE A 463 0.04 -31.70 15.60
CA ILE A 463 -0.11 -30.67 14.57
C ILE A 463 1.21 -29.89 14.47
N ASN A 464 1.58 -29.47 13.26
CA ASN A 464 2.79 -28.70 13.02
C ASN A 464 2.63 -27.25 13.50
N VAL A 465 2.86 -27.00 14.80
CA VAL A 465 2.82 -25.67 15.40
C VAL A 465 4.20 -25.00 15.25
N LEU A 466 4.25 -23.85 14.58
CA LEU A 466 5.50 -23.10 14.35
C LEU A 466 5.85 -22.15 15.51
N GLY A 467 4.86 -21.78 16.33
CA GLY A 467 5.07 -21.02 17.55
C GLY A 467 3.84 -20.23 17.98
N GLU A 468 4.01 -19.52 19.10
CA GLU A 468 3.02 -18.62 19.67
C GLU A 468 3.24 -17.19 19.15
N TRP A 469 2.18 -16.51 18.71
CA TRP A 469 2.25 -15.10 18.37
C TRP A 469 2.15 -14.21 19.60
N SER A 470 2.44 -12.91 19.41
CA SER A 470 2.10 -11.87 20.39
C SER A 470 1.03 -10.93 19.83
N GLY A 471 0.27 -10.29 20.72
CA GLY A 471 -0.96 -9.60 20.36
C GLY A 471 -2.16 -10.52 20.52
N ARG A 472 -3.25 -10.21 19.83
CA ARG A 472 -4.48 -11.02 19.80
C ARG A 472 -5.20 -10.73 18.50
N LEU A 473 -6.00 -11.68 18.04
CA LEU A 473 -7.05 -11.40 17.08
C LEU A 473 -8.19 -10.68 17.80
N ASP A 474 -8.83 -9.72 17.13
CA ASP A 474 -10.11 -9.19 17.57
C ASP A 474 -11.22 -10.13 17.09
N ASN A 475 -12.21 -10.32 17.95
CA ASN A 475 -13.32 -11.24 17.71
C ASN A 475 -14.39 -10.60 16.79
N ASP A 476 -14.08 -9.46 16.17
CA ASP A 476 -14.96 -8.67 15.31
C ASP A 476 -14.30 -8.50 13.93
N GLU A 477 -13.33 -7.59 13.79
CA GLU A 477 -12.57 -7.40 12.55
C GLU A 477 -11.08 -7.26 12.83
N ASP A 478 -10.25 -7.82 11.94
CA ASP A 478 -8.82 -7.63 12.05
C ASP A 478 -8.13 -7.67 10.68
N ARG A 479 -7.10 -6.84 10.53
CA ARG A 479 -6.28 -6.82 9.31
C ARG A 479 -5.06 -7.69 9.50
N LEU A 480 -5.02 -8.83 8.81
CA LEU A 480 -3.86 -9.70 8.77
C LEU A 480 -2.91 -9.24 7.66
N ARG A 481 -1.64 -9.05 8.02
CA ARG A 481 -0.56 -8.84 7.06
C ARG A 481 0.56 -9.82 7.32
N LEU A 482 0.77 -10.72 6.36
CA LEU A 482 1.89 -11.65 6.27
C LEU A 482 2.81 -11.13 5.17
N GLU A 483 4.08 -10.91 5.49
CA GLU A 483 5.05 -10.33 4.55
C GLU A 483 6.42 -10.96 4.66
N ILE A 484 7.24 -10.76 3.63
CA ILE A 484 8.68 -11.00 3.67
C ILE A 484 9.31 -9.68 4.11
N SER A 485 9.67 -9.56 5.39
CA SER A 485 9.98 -8.28 6.02
C SER A 485 11.19 -7.57 5.39
N ASP A 486 12.21 -8.33 5.00
CA ASP A 486 13.42 -7.78 4.37
C ASP A 486 13.16 -7.14 3.00
N LEU A 487 12.07 -7.55 2.32
CA LEU A 487 11.66 -7.02 1.01
C LEU A 487 10.46 -6.06 1.10
N ASN A 488 9.85 -5.93 2.29
CA ASN A 488 8.55 -5.29 2.48
C ASN A 488 7.48 -5.80 1.49
N ALA A 489 7.54 -7.09 1.15
CA ALA A 489 6.71 -7.72 0.12
C ALA A 489 5.55 -8.48 0.77
N ALA A 490 4.32 -8.06 0.53
CA ALA A 490 3.15 -8.71 1.11
C ALA A 490 2.88 -10.08 0.47
N VAL A 491 2.79 -11.12 1.30
CA VAL A 491 2.33 -12.47 0.92
C VAL A 491 0.80 -12.54 1.01
N HIS A 492 0.24 -12.01 2.10
CA HIS A 492 -1.21 -11.83 2.32
C HIS A 492 -1.43 -10.49 3.02
N ASP A 493 -2.43 -9.72 2.61
CA ASP A 493 -2.80 -8.46 3.26
C ASP A 493 -4.30 -8.20 3.09
N PHE A 494 -5.10 -8.62 4.06
CA PHE A 494 -6.56 -8.51 4.01
C PHE A 494 -7.17 -8.31 5.39
N THR A 495 -8.44 -7.91 5.42
CA THR A 495 -9.22 -7.77 6.65
C THR A 495 -10.34 -8.80 6.65
N TYR A 496 -10.36 -9.68 7.65
CA TYR A 496 -11.53 -10.52 7.90
C TYR A 496 -12.53 -9.79 8.80
N ARG A 497 -13.79 -10.25 8.77
CA ARG A 497 -14.90 -9.64 9.53
C ARG A 497 -15.84 -10.72 10.07
N ASP A 498 -16.26 -10.59 11.31
CA ASP A 498 -17.12 -11.54 12.03
C ASP A 498 -18.47 -11.78 11.33
N TRP A 499 -19.07 -10.71 10.80
CA TRP A 499 -20.36 -10.73 10.13
C TRP A 499 -20.31 -11.40 8.77
N TRP A 500 -19.13 -11.76 8.26
CA TRP A 500 -19.02 -12.60 7.07
C TRP A 500 -19.77 -13.91 7.27
N TYR A 501 -19.60 -14.57 8.42
CA TYR A 501 -20.26 -15.83 8.72
C TYR A 501 -20.53 -15.93 10.21
N PRO A 502 -21.77 -15.69 10.69
CA PRO A 502 -22.07 -15.65 12.13
C PRO A 502 -21.66 -16.89 12.93
N SER A 503 -21.60 -18.07 12.30
CA SER A 503 -21.13 -19.30 12.95
C SER A 503 -19.63 -19.28 13.27
N THR A 504 -18.83 -18.44 12.62
CA THR A 504 -17.40 -18.32 12.92
C THR A 504 -17.10 -17.36 14.08
N ASP A 505 -18.12 -16.64 14.54
CA ASP A 505 -18.04 -15.66 15.62
C ASP A 505 -18.50 -16.30 16.95
N GLY A 506 -17.64 -17.10 17.58
CA GLY A 506 -17.87 -17.61 18.93
C GLY A 506 -18.74 -18.86 19.01
N GLU A 507 -19.32 -19.33 17.89
CA GLU A 507 -19.97 -20.66 17.82
C GLU A 507 -18.96 -21.80 17.56
N GLY A 508 -17.68 -21.46 17.41
CA GLY A 508 -16.56 -22.39 17.37
C GLY A 508 -16.19 -22.90 15.98
N PHE A 509 -16.69 -22.31 14.90
CA PHE A 509 -16.26 -22.62 13.55
C PHE A 509 -15.15 -21.65 13.09
N SER A 510 -14.23 -22.11 12.27
CA SER A 510 -13.19 -21.26 11.66
C SER A 510 -13.66 -20.65 10.34
N LEU A 511 -13.00 -19.57 9.91
CA LEU A 511 -13.00 -19.18 8.51
C LEU A 511 -12.05 -20.09 7.74
N ILE A 512 -12.54 -20.76 6.70
CA ILE A 512 -11.74 -21.56 5.78
C ILE A 512 -11.71 -20.90 4.41
N VAL A 513 -10.57 -20.92 3.74
CA VAL A 513 -10.49 -20.45 2.35
C VAL A 513 -11.29 -21.37 1.43
N VAL A 514 -12.01 -20.78 0.48
CA VAL A 514 -12.85 -21.49 -0.49
C VAL A 514 -12.00 -22.19 -1.56
N ASP A 515 -11.04 -21.48 -2.13
CA ASP A 515 -10.11 -21.98 -3.15
C ASP A 515 -8.72 -21.39 -2.92
N ASP A 516 -7.80 -22.20 -2.38
CA ASP A 516 -6.42 -21.79 -2.06
C ASP A 516 -5.51 -21.64 -3.30
N SER A 517 -6.01 -21.94 -4.50
CA SER A 517 -5.32 -21.71 -5.77
C SER A 517 -5.52 -20.31 -6.35
N LEU A 518 -6.52 -19.56 -5.84
CA LEU A 518 -6.76 -18.19 -6.24
C LEU A 518 -5.62 -17.25 -5.79
N ARG A 519 -5.64 -16.04 -6.36
CA ARG A 519 -4.69 -14.99 -6.00
C ARG A 519 -4.99 -14.53 -4.57
N PRO A 520 -3.98 -14.43 -3.68
CA PRO A 520 -4.20 -13.96 -2.31
C PRO A 520 -4.84 -12.58 -2.20
N GLY A 521 -4.67 -11.74 -3.23
CA GLY A 521 -5.32 -10.45 -3.35
C GLY A 521 -6.84 -10.51 -3.55
N THR A 522 -7.51 -11.68 -3.38
CA THR A 522 -8.97 -11.77 -3.24
C THR A 522 -9.40 -12.07 -1.79
N TRP A 523 -8.49 -12.31 -0.84
CA TRP A 523 -8.84 -12.73 0.54
C TRP A 523 -9.56 -11.64 1.34
N GLN A 524 -9.56 -10.39 0.87
CA GLN A 524 -10.37 -9.31 1.42
C GLN A 524 -11.87 -9.44 1.11
N GLU A 525 -12.26 -10.36 0.23
CA GLU A 525 -13.64 -10.60 -0.15
C GLU A 525 -14.22 -11.73 0.70
N GLN A 526 -15.42 -11.52 1.27
CA GLN A 526 -16.17 -12.55 2.00
C GLN A 526 -16.29 -13.86 1.18
N ALA A 527 -16.40 -13.74 -0.15
CA ALA A 527 -16.56 -14.85 -1.08
C ALA A 527 -15.33 -15.77 -1.16
N SER A 528 -14.14 -15.29 -0.79
CA SER A 528 -12.93 -16.10 -0.73
C SER A 528 -12.90 -17.03 0.49
N TRP A 529 -13.84 -16.86 1.41
CA TRP A 529 -13.93 -17.58 2.68
C TRP A 529 -15.28 -18.29 2.82
N ALA A 530 -15.31 -19.34 3.63
CA ALA A 530 -16.52 -19.99 4.10
C ALA A 530 -16.40 -20.28 5.60
N ALA A 531 -17.52 -20.57 6.26
CA ALA A 531 -17.47 -21.18 7.59
C ALA A 531 -17.03 -22.65 7.49
N GLY A 532 -16.12 -23.07 8.36
CA GLY A 532 -15.74 -24.47 8.51
C GLY A 532 -16.93 -25.37 8.88
N VAL A 533 -16.81 -26.67 8.62
CA VAL A 533 -17.87 -27.66 8.93
C VAL A 533 -17.67 -28.37 10.28
N ALA A 534 -16.49 -28.21 10.88
CA ALA A 534 -16.13 -28.81 12.16
C ALA A 534 -16.04 -27.73 13.25
N GLY A 535 -16.67 -27.98 14.40
CA GLY A 535 -16.43 -27.17 15.60
C GLY A 535 -14.99 -27.39 16.08
N GLY A 536 -14.27 -26.30 16.34
CA GLY A 536 -12.82 -26.27 16.53
C GLY A 536 -12.03 -26.20 15.22
N GLY A 537 -12.67 -26.15 14.05
CA GLY A 537 -11.99 -26.11 12.77
C GLY A 537 -11.21 -27.38 12.42
N SER A 538 -10.27 -27.27 11.47
CA SER A 538 -9.54 -28.40 10.87
C SER A 538 -8.00 -28.23 10.83
N PRO A 539 -7.34 -27.75 11.90
CA PRO A 539 -5.93 -27.40 11.83
C PRO A 539 -5.02 -28.60 11.50
N GLY A 540 -4.08 -28.38 10.58
CA GLY A 540 -3.06 -29.34 10.15
C GLY A 540 -3.54 -30.36 9.12
N ILE A 541 -4.79 -30.28 8.66
CA ILE A 541 -5.36 -31.17 7.64
C ILE A 541 -6.19 -30.37 6.64
N SER A 542 -6.41 -30.93 5.45
CA SER A 542 -7.36 -30.33 4.51
C SER A 542 -8.76 -30.24 5.13
N SER A 543 -9.44 -29.11 4.94
CA SER A 543 -10.80 -28.83 5.40
C SER A 543 -11.88 -29.79 4.86
N GLY A 544 -11.48 -30.77 4.02
CA GLY A 544 -12.28 -31.92 3.66
C GLY A 544 -13.29 -31.66 2.55
N PHE A 545 -14.33 -32.50 2.47
CA PHE A 545 -15.42 -32.37 1.50
C PHE A 545 -16.45 -31.35 2.01
N PHE A 546 -16.62 -30.22 1.33
CA PHE A 546 -17.60 -29.17 1.64
C PHE A 546 -18.08 -28.44 0.38
N VAL A 547 -19.17 -27.68 0.49
CA VAL A 547 -19.74 -26.88 -0.61
C VAL A 547 -19.99 -25.46 -0.15
N PHE A 548 -19.43 -24.50 -0.88
CA PHE A 548 -19.77 -23.08 -0.77
C PHE A 548 -20.74 -22.72 -1.91
N GLY A 549 -21.88 -22.11 -1.57
CA GLY A 549 -22.92 -21.78 -2.55
C GLY A 549 -22.61 -20.54 -3.41
N GLY A 550 -21.53 -19.82 -3.11
CA GLY A 550 -21.21 -18.54 -3.74
C GLY A 550 -21.72 -17.33 -2.95
N ALA A 551 -21.25 -16.16 -3.37
CA ALA A 551 -21.62 -14.89 -2.74
C ALA A 551 -23.07 -14.50 -3.04
N SER A 552 -23.75 -13.92 -2.04
CA SER A 552 -25.07 -13.34 -2.26
C SER A 552 -24.98 -12.12 -3.16
N GLN A 553 -25.93 -11.95 -4.08
CA GLN A 553 -25.86 -10.92 -5.12
C GLN A 553 -27.18 -10.18 -5.31
N GLU A 554 -27.13 -9.01 -5.93
CA GLU A 554 -28.31 -8.27 -6.38
C GLU A 554 -28.24 -8.03 -7.90
N VAL A 555 -29.33 -8.32 -8.61
CA VAL A 555 -29.38 -8.27 -10.08
C VAL A 555 -30.63 -7.56 -10.54
N SER A 556 -30.50 -6.57 -11.42
CA SER A 556 -31.67 -5.90 -12.01
C SER A 556 -32.29 -6.75 -13.12
N LEU A 557 -33.59 -6.99 -13.04
CA LEU A 557 -34.31 -7.67 -14.12
C LEU A 557 -34.27 -6.86 -15.42
N PRO A 558 -34.24 -7.53 -16.59
CA PRO A 558 -34.38 -8.98 -16.81
C PRO A 558 -33.06 -9.76 -16.86
N ALA A 559 -31.96 -9.22 -16.31
CA ALA A 559 -30.67 -9.91 -16.34
C ALA A 559 -30.72 -11.23 -15.54
N ALA A 560 -29.93 -12.21 -15.98
CA ALA A 560 -29.69 -13.45 -15.25
C ALA A 560 -28.67 -13.22 -14.14
N ALA A 561 -28.75 -14.02 -13.07
CA ALA A 561 -27.72 -14.11 -12.05
C ALA A 561 -26.83 -15.32 -12.32
N THR A 562 -25.53 -15.19 -12.08
CA THR A 562 -24.59 -16.33 -12.08
C THR A 562 -24.47 -16.84 -10.65
N LEU A 563 -24.73 -18.11 -10.41
CA LEU A 563 -24.40 -18.79 -9.17
C LEU A 563 -23.00 -19.39 -9.35
N ASP A 564 -22.05 -18.86 -8.61
CA ASP A 564 -20.61 -19.15 -8.70
C ASP A 564 -20.23 -19.88 -7.41
N ALA A 565 -20.36 -21.21 -7.43
CA ALA A 565 -20.15 -22.03 -6.26
C ALA A 565 -18.74 -22.61 -6.27
N THR A 566 -18.34 -23.16 -5.12
CA THR A 566 -17.08 -23.90 -5.05
C THR A 566 -17.31 -25.17 -4.27
N VAL A 567 -16.86 -26.28 -4.83
CA VAL A 567 -16.87 -27.58 -4.17
C VAL A 567 -15.44 -27.97 -3.84
N SER A 568 -15.12 -28.00 -2.54
CA SER A 568 -13.89 -28.65 -2.10
C SER A 568 -14.14 -30.14 -1.99
N TYR A 569 -13.39 -30.93 -2.75
CA TYR A 569 -13.55 -32.39 -2.79
C TYR A 569 -12.76 -33.11 -1.69
N GLY A 570 -11.87 -32.42 -0.98
CA GLY A 570 -10.95 -33.03 -0.02
C GLY A 570 -10.17 -34.21 -0.65
N SER A 571 -10.26 -35.39 -0.05
CA SER A 571 -9.64 -36.62 -0.58
C SER A 571 -10.46 -37.33 -1.68
N LEU A 572 -11.66 -36.84 -1.99
CA LEU A 572 -12.52 -37.44 -3.00
C LEU A 572 -12.06 -37.05 -4.41
N SER A 573 -12.31 -37.91 -5.39
CA SER A 573 -12.14 -37.56 -6.79
C SER A 573 -13.34 -36.72 -7.26
N PRO A 574 -13.15 -35.60 -7.98
CA PRO A 574 -14.26 -34.83 -8.53
C PRO A 574 -15.23 -35.66 -9.37
N ASP A 575 -14.72 -36.62 -10.16
CA ASP A 575 -15.53 -37.54 -10.97
C ASP A 575 -16.43 -38.48 -10.15
N SER A 576 -16.18 -38.58 -8.83
CA SER A 576 -16.96 -39.41 -7.90
C SER A 576 -18.08 -38.65 -7.20
N VAL A 577 -18.26 -37.36 -7.49
CA VAL A 577 -19.25 -36.48 -6.88
C VAL A 577 -20.24 -35.99 -7.94
N THR A 578 -21.53 -36.06 -7.62
CA THR A 578 -22.63 -35.53 -8.43
C THR A 578 -23.17 -34.25 -7.82
N LEU A 579 -23.42 -33.24 -8.66
CA LEU A 579 -23.86 -31.91 -8.27
C LEU A 579 -25.31 -31.65 -8.66
N ARG A 580 -26.05 -30.93 -7.81
CA ARG A 580 -27.42 -30.52 -8.12
C ARG A 580 -27.82 -29.23 -7.43
N TRP A 581 -28.09 -28.20 -8.23
CA TRP A 581 -28.75 -26.99 -7.81
C TRP A 581 -30.27 -27.17 -7.63
N SER A 582 -30.80 -26.49 -6.62
CA SER A 582 -32.23 -26.41 -6.37
C SER A 582 -32.62 -25.04 -5.79
N GLN A 583 -33.78 -24.52 -6.19
CA GLN A 583 -34.40 -23.36 -5.55
C GLN A 583 -35.02 -23.80 -4.23
N GLN A 584 -34.64 -23.13 -3.15
CA GLN A 584 -35.18 -23.34 -1.81
C GLN A 584 -36.37 -22.40 -1.57
N GLU A 585 -36.17 -21.11 -1.82
CA GLU A 585 -37.16 -20.05 -1.58
C GLU A 585 -37.18 -19.03 -2.72
N GLY A 586 -38.29 -18.30 -2.85
CA GLY A 586 -38.45 -17.19 -3.79
C GLY A 586 -39.92 -16.98 -4.18
N PRO A 587 -40.29 -15.79 -4.68
CA PRO A 587 -41.68 -15.45 -4.99
C PRO A 587 -42.25 -16.17 -6.22
N ALA A 588 -41.39 -16.76 -7.06
CA ALA A 588 -41.80 -17.52 -8.25
C ALA A 588 -40.76 -18.62 -8.57
N PRO A 589 -41.07 -19.61 -9.42
CA PRO A 589 -40.07 -20.55 -9.92
C PRO A 589 -39.02 -19.86 -10.81
N VAL A 590 -37.76 -20.25 -10.69
CA VAL A 590 -36.67 -19.82 -11.59
C VAL A 590 -36.39 -20.84 -12.70
N THR A 591 -35.62 -20.42 -13.70
CA THR A 591 -35.03 -21.33 -14.70
C THR A 591 -33.51 -21.36 -14.55
N PHE A 592 -32.96 -22.55 -14.31
CA PHE A 592 -31.52 -22.83 -14.32
C PHE A 592 -31.01 -23.05 -15.75
N GLY A 593 -29.79 -22.62 -16.04
CA GLY A 593 -29.08 -22.96 -17.29
C GLY A 593 -28.74 -24.46 -17.33
N ASN A 594 -27.87 -24.90 -16.42
CA ASN A 594 -27.65 -26.31 -16.12
C ASN A 594 -27.52 -26.49 -14.60
N SER A 595 -28.46 -27.17 -13.96
CA SER A 595 -28.44 -27.37 -12.51
C SER A 595 -27.42 -28.42 -12.05
N GLU A 596 -26.77 -29.15 -12.97
CA GLU A 596 -25.79 -30.20 -12.64
C GLU A 596 -24.34 -29.72 -12.74
N ASN A 597 -24.11 -28.46 -13.12
CA ASN A 597 -22.79 -27.84 -13.06
C ASN A 597 -22.54 -27.25 -11.66
N GLU A 598 -21.27 -27.13 -11.29
CA GLU A 598 -20.84 -26.35 -10.12
C GLU A 598 -21.34 -24.91 -10.25
N ASP A 599 -20.98 -24.24 -11.34
CA ASP A 599 -21.47 -22.91 -11.68
C ASP A 599 -22.62 -22.95 -12.68
N THR A 600 -23.62 -22.10 -12.45
CA THR A 600 -24.79 -22.03 -13.31
C THR A 600 -25.37 -20.64 -13.40
N ILE A 601 -26.29 -20.44 -14.33
CA ILE A 601 -27.06 -19.20 -14.44
C ILE A 601 -28.50 -19.45 -14.01
N VAL A 602 -29.09 -18.48 -13.31
CA VAL A 602 -30.50 -18.49 -12.92
C VAL A 602 -31.20 -17.26 -13.46
N THR A 603 -32.39 -17.48 -14.03
CA THR A 603 -33.27 -16.40 -14.50
C THR A 603 -34.56 -16.41 -13.70
N ALA A 604 -34.95 -15.24 -13.20
CA ALA A 604 -36.20 -15.03 -12.50
C ALA A 604 -37.17 -14.20 -13.36
N ALA A 605 -38.45 -14.53 -13.27
CA ALA A 605 -39.49 -13.78 -13.97
C ALA A 605 -40.02 -12.59 -13.16
N VAL A 606 -39.85 -12.60 -11.84
CA VAL A 606 -40.41 -11.61 -10.90
C VAL A 606 -39.30 -11.12 -9.98
N GLY A 607 -39.36 -9.84 -9.59
CA GLY A 607 -38.43 -9.30 -8.61
C GLY A 607 -38.67 -9.91 -7.22
N GLY A 608 -37.61 -10.08 -6.45
CA GLY A 608 -37.66 -10.73 -5.15
C GLY A 608 -36.31 -11.24 -4.67
N ARG A 609 -36.25 -11.66 -3.41
CA ARG A 609 -35.16 -12.45 -2.85
C ARG A 609 -35.43 -13.93 -3.09
N TYR A 610 -34.42 -14.61 -3.63
CA TYR A 610 -34.41 -16.04 -3.90
C TYR A 610 -33.24 -16.68 -3.16
N THR A 611 -33.45 -17.90 -2.66
CA THR A 611 -32.39 -18.70 -2.04
C THR A 611 -32.22 -19.99 -2.83
N PHE A 612 -30.98 -20.30 -3.20
CA PHE A 612 -30.60 -21.51 -3.92
C PHE A 612 -29.67 -22.36 -3.07
N SER A 613 -29.70 -23.67 -3.28
CA SER A 613 -28.74 -24.59 -2.67
C SER A 613 -28.16 -25.54 -3.71
N LEU A 614 -26.83 -25.69 -3.67
CA LEU A 614 -26.07 -26.71 -4.38
C LEU A 614 -25.85 -27.88 -3.45
N GLU A 615 -26.33 -29.05 -3.82
CA GLU A 615 -26.01 -30.31 -3.16
C GLU A 615 -24.92 -31.05 -3.95
N ALA A 616 -23.82 -31.38 -3.29
CA ALA A 616 -22.78 -32.26 -3.80
C ALA A 616 -22.88 -33.61 -3.10
N THR A 617 -23.07 -34.69 -3.86
CA THR A 617 -23.21 -36.06 -3.33
C THR A 617 -22.12 -36.95 -3.88
N ALA A 618 -21.28 -37.50 -2.99
CA ALA A 618 -20.24 -38.45 -3.33
C ALA A 618 -20.80 -39.86 -3.56
N SER A 619 -20.05 -40.66 -4.31
CA SER A 619 -20.41 -42.05 -4.65
C SER A 619 -20.54 -42.99 -3.45
N ASP A 620 -19.95 -42.64 -2.31
CA ASP A 620 -20.09 -43.37 -1.05
C ASP A 620 -21.37 -43.00 -0.27
N GLY A 621 -22.14 -42.03 -0.78
CA GLY A 621 -23.39 -41.54 -0.21
C GLY A 621 -23.25 -40.37 0.75
N SER A 622 -22.03 -39.88 1.03
CA SER A 622 -21.85 -38.62 1.74
C SER A 622 -22.32 -37.43 0.89
N SER A 623 -22.95 -36.44 1.51
CA SER A 623 -23.37 -35.22 0.81
C SER A 623 -23.12 -33.96 1.63
N GLN A 624 -22.90 -32.86 0.91
CA GLN A 624 -22.67 -31.53 1.44
C GLN A 624 -23.49 -30.52 0.67
N THR A 625 -23.89 -29.43 1.32
CA THR A 625 -24.73 -28.40 0.71
C THR A 625 -24.19 -27.00 0.96
N GLY A 626 -24.12 -26.19 -0.09
CA GLY A 626 -23.89 -24.76 0.00
C GLY A 626 -25.15 -24.00 -0.36
N SER A 627 -25.37 -22.82 0.22
CA SER A 627 -26.53 -21.97 -0.08
C SER A 627 -26.09 -20.56 -0.49
N VAL A 628 -26.89 -19.91 -1.34
CA VAL A 628 -26.65 -18.54 -1.82
C VAL A 628 -27.98 -17.80 -2.00
N SER A 629 -27.99 -16.49 -1.71
CA SER A 629 -29.16 -15.63 -1.91
C SER A 629 -28.96 -14.68 -3.10
N VAL A 630 -30.00 -14.51 -3.92
CA VAL A 630 -30.03 -13.53 -5.01
C VAL A 630 -31.25 -12.62 -4.88
N VAL A 631 -31.03 -11.30 -4.84
CA VAL A 631 -32.12 -10.32 -4.90
C VAL A 631 -32.27 -9.82 -6.34
N PHE A 632 -33.33 -10.25 -7.01
CA PHE A 632 -33.71 -9.71 -8.31
C PHE A 632 -34.48 -8.41 -8.13
N ARG A 633 -33.89 -7.30 -8.55
CA ARG A 633 -34.49 -5.96 -8.43
C ARG A 633 -35.33 -5.63 -9.65
N ASP A 634 -36.55 -5.18 -9.40
CA ASP A 634 -37.49 -4.90 -10.47
C ASP A 634 -37.46 -3.44 -10.94
N SER A 635 -37.67 -3.20 -12.24
CA SER A 635 -37.86 -1.85 -12.79
C SER A 635 -39.32 -1.67 -13.20
N TYR A 636 -39.80 -0.43 -13.18
CA TYR A 636 -41.16 -0.12 -13.62
C TYR A 636 -41.43 -0.69 -15.01
N ASP A 637 -40.49 -0.54 -15.94
CA ASP A 637 -40.68 -0.99 -17.32
C ASP A 637 -40.82 -2.52 -17.42
N THR A 638 -40.02 -3.26 -16.65
CA THR A 638 -40.09 -4.73 -16.64
C THR A 638 -41.38 -5.20 -15.95
N TRP A 639 -41.77 -4.53 -14.86
CA TRP A 639 -43.05 -4.78 -14.18
C TRP A 639 -44.25 -4.48 -15.09
N ALA A 640 -44.28 -3.32 -15.73
CA ALA A 640 -45.36 -2.89 -16.62
C ALA A 640 -45.46 -3.78 -17.85
N GLN A 641 -44.32 -4.17 -18.42
CA GLN A 641 -44.29 -5.13 -19.54
C GLN A 641 -44.89 -6.49 -19.14
N ARG A 642 -44.66 -6.97 -17.91
CA ARG A 642 -45.27 -8.21 -17.41
C ARG A 642 -46.76 -8.05 -17.11
N ARG A 643 -47.17 -6.92 -16.54
CA ARG A 643 -48.57 -6.68 -16.13
C ARG A 643 -49.49 -6.37 -17.30
N PHE A 644 -49.03 -5.53 -18.23
CA PHE A 644 -49.86 -5.03 -19.34
C PHE A 644 -49.51 -5.64 -20.70
N GLY A 645 -48.39 -6.36 -20.82
CA GLY A 645 -47.93 -7.01 -22.05
C GLY A 645 -47.34 -6.07 -23.11
N ASP A 646 -47.66 -4.78 -23.06
CA ASP A 646 -47.11 -3.72 -23.90
C ASP A 646 -47.08 -2.40 -23.14
N ILE A 647 -45.87 -1.92 -22.82
CA ILE A 647 -45.65 -0.67 -22.08
C ILE A 647 -46.10 0.58 -22.86
N GLY A 648 -46.29 0.49 -24.18
CA GLY A 648 -46.75 1.60 -25.01
C GLY A 648 -48.23 1.95 -24.83
N GLN A 649 -49.00 1.13 -24.13
CA GLN A 649 -50.42 1.37 -23.90
C GLN A 649 -50.66 2.48 -22.88
N MET A 650 -51.71 3.28 -23.09
CA MET A 650 -52.08 4.35 -22.15
C MET A 650 -52.33 3.84 -20.74
N VAL A 651 -52.90 2.63 -20.61
CA VAL A 651 -53.15 2.00 -19.30
C VAL A 651 -51.89 1.56 -18.57
N ALA A 652 -50.73 1.48 -19.26
CA ALA A 652 -49.44 1.12 -18.69
C ALA A 652 -48.57 2.33 -18.35
N GLN A 653 -49.03 3.56 -18.59
CA GLN A 653 -48.30 4.78 -18.24
C GLN A 653 -48.21 4.95 -16.72
N ARG A 654 -47.14 5.57 -16.23
CA ARG A 654 -46.81 5.70 -14.80
C ARG A 654 -47.89 6.44 -14.00
N GLU A 655 -48.55 7.40 -14.64
CA GLU A 655 -49.61 8.24 -14.08
C GLU A 655 -51.02 7.68 -14.33
N ALA A 656 -51.16 6.57 -15.06
CA ALA A 656 -52.45 5.95 -15.27
C ALA A 656 -52.94 5.25 -14.00
N ASP A 657 -54.26 5.24 -13.83
CA ASP A 657 -55.00 4.63 -12.73
C ASP A 657 -56.12 3.77 -13.36
N PRO A 658 -55.80 2.53 -13.80
CA PRO A 658 -56.71 1.71 -14.60
C PRO A 658 -57.95 1.22 -13.83
N ASP A 659 -57.83 1.05 -12.52
CA ASP A 659 -58.86 0.54 -11.61
C ASP A 659 -59.60 1.66 -10.86
N ALA A 660 -59.15 2.91 -10.99
CA ALA A 660 -59.79 4.13 -10.53
C ALA A 660 -59.92 4.24 -9.01
N ASP A 661 -58.94 3.72 -8.28
CA ASP A 661 -58.90 3.76 -6.81
C ASP A 661 -58.14 5.00 -6.26
N GLY A 662 -57.49 5.72 -7.17
CA GLY A 662 -56.75 6.96 -6.91
C GLY A 662 -55.24 6.77 -6.81
N PHE A 663 -54.71 5.57 -7.02
CA PHE A 663 -53.27 5.32 -7.13
C PHE A 663 -52.83 5.15 -8.58
N SER A 664 -51.69 5.76 -8.90
CA SER A 664 -51.10 5.63 -10.21
C SER A 664 -50.26 4.37 -10.28
N ASN A 665 -50.10 3.80 -11.47
CA ASN A 665 -49.25 2.63 -11.68
C ASN A 665 -47.85 2.75 -11.05
N LEU A 666 -47.25 3.95 -11.00
CA LEU A 666 -45.97 4.17 -10.33
C LEU A 666 -46.05 4.00 -8.80
N LEU A 667 -47.12 4.48 -8.16
CA LEU A 667 -47.36 4.24 -6.74
C LEU A 667 -47.64 2.76 -6.49
N GLU A 668 -48.45 2.14 -7.35
CA GLU A 668 -48.77 0.71 -7.30
C GLU A 668 -47.49 -0.14 -7.34
N PHE A 669 -46.64 0.12 -8.34
CA PHE A 669 -45.33 -0.52 -8.47
C PHE A 669 -44.43 -0.28 -7.25
N GLY A 670 -44.34 0.97 -6.80
CA GLY A 670 -43.47 1.35 -5.69
C GLY A 670 -43.88 0.74 -4.35
N LEU A 671 -45.17 0.47 -4.15
CA LEU A 671 -45.72 -0.03 -2.89
C LEU A 671 -46.16 -1.50 -2.94
N GLY A 672 -45.99 -2.16 -4.10
CA GLY A 672 -46.33 -3.57 -4.30
C GLY A 672 -47.82 -3.87 -4.37
N LEU A 673 -48.61 -2.91 -4.85
CA LEU A 673 -50.07 -3.01 -5.03
C LEU A 673 -50.44 -3.49 -6.45
N ASP A 674 -51.73 -3.76 -6.70
CA ASP A 674 -52.23 -4.30 -7.97
C ASP A 674 -52.96 -3.25 -8.85
N PRO A 675 -52.39 -2.86 -10.01
CA PRO A 675 -52.91 -1.77 -10.85
C PRO A 675 -54.22 -2.09 -11.59
N VAL A 676 -54.80 -3.27 -11.39
CA VAL A 676 -56.10 -3.66 -11.98
C VAL A 676 -57.13 -4.05 -10.94
N LEU A 677 -56.78 -4.04 -9.65
CA LEU A 677 -57.68 -4.37 -8.54
C LEU A 677 -57.66 -3.24 -7.52
N SER A 678 -58.81 -2.59 -7.31
CA SER A 678 -58.96 -1.56 -6.28
C SER A 678 -58.60 -2.10 -4.91
N ASP A 679 -57.40 -1.74 -4.44
CA ASP A 679 -56.76 -2.28 -3.24
C ASP A 679 -56.13 -1.20 -2.36
N ARG A 680 -56.44 0.08 -2.61
CA ARG A 680 -56.04 1.24 -1.78
C ARG A 680 -56.08 1.06 -0.27
N ASP A 681 -57.02 0.28 0.25
CA ASP A 681 -57.16 0.00 1.68
C ASP A 681 -56.04 -0.91 2.24
N ALA A 682 -55.18 -1.48 1.39
CA ALA A 682 -54.01 -2.27 1.77
C ALA A 682 -52.89 -1.43 2.41
N LEU A 683 -52.85 -0.11 2.15
CA LEU A 683 -51.93 0.79 2.84
C LEU A 683 -52.45 1.12 4.24
N ALA A 684 -51.63 0.82 5.25
CA ALA A 684 -51.97 1.15 6.63
C ALA A 684 -52.06 2.68 6.80
N SER A 685 -53.14 3.13 7.45
CA SER A 685 -53.27 4.54 7.83
C SER A 685 -52.17 4.92 8.83
N PRO A 686 -51.64 6.16 8.76
CA PRO A 686 -50.70 6.66 9.76
C PRO A 686 -51.29 6.55 11.17
N PHE A 687 -50.46 6.21 12.14
CA PHE A 687 -50.83 6.05 13.54
C PHE A 687 -49.87 6.82 14.45
N VAL A 688 -50.33 7.10 15.68
CA VAL A 688 -49.50 7.77 16.69
C VAL A 688 -48.93 6.71 17.62
N GLU A 689 -47.60 6.70 17.75
CA GLU A 689 -46.88 5.82 18.67
C GLU A 689 -47.18 6.18 20.14
N PRO A 690 -47.00 5.26 21.11
CA PRO A 690 -47.19 5.55 22.53
C PRO A 690 -46.34 6.74 23.04
N THR A 691 -45.22 7.00 22.37
CA THR A 691 -44.28 8.09 22.65
C THR A 691 -44.67 9.43 22.00
N GLY A 692 -45.73 9.46 21.17
CA GLY A 692 -46.34 10.67 20.62
C GLY A 692 -45.93 11.03 19.19
N GLU A 693 -45.03 10.28 18.57
CA GLU A 693 -44.59 10.42 17.18
C GLU A 693 -45.64 9.88 16.20
N LEU A 694 -45.72 10.51 15.03
CA LEU A 694 -46.54 10.03 13.92
C LEU A 694 -45.73 9.03 13.10
N ALA A 695 -46.28 7.84 12.87
CA ALA A 695 -45.64 6.77 12.11
C ALA A 695 -46.57 6.20 11.05
N MET A 696 -45.98 5.55 10.05
CA MET A 696 -46.69 4.73 9.08
C MET A 696 -45.88 3.48 8.73
N VAL A 697 -46.58 2.41 8.35
CA VAL A 697 -45.98 1.17 7.89
C VAL A 697 -46.39 0.94 6.44
N TYR A 698 -45.41 0.65 5.59
CA TYR A 698 -45.64 0.40 4.17
C TYR A 698 -44.77 -0.75 3.66
N PHE A 699 -45.23 -1.40 2.60
CA PHE A 699 -44.46 -2.44 1.93
C PHE A 699 -43.57 -1.83 0.85
N ARG A 700 -42.31 -2.26 0.81
CA ARG A 700 -41.30 -1.85 -0.17
C ARG A 700 -40.80 -3.09 -0.91
N PRO A 701 -41.22 -3.31 -2.17
CA PRO A 701 -40.66 -4.37 -3.00
C PRO A 701 -39.14 -4.21 -3.19
N TYR A 702 -38.47 -5.26 -3.65
CA TYR A 702 -37.07 -5.15 -4.10
C TYR A 702 -36.99 -4.41 -5.45
N LEU A 703 -36.97 -3.07 -5.37
CA LEU A 703 -36.96 -2.18 -6.53
C LEU A 703 -35.53 -1.94 -7.05
N SER A 704 -35.43 -1.62 -8.34
CA SER A 704 -34.23 -1.10 -8.99
C SER A 704 -33.74 0.17 -8.28
N PRO A 705 -32.43 0.43 -8.19
CA PRO A 705 -31.89 1.65 -7.58
C PRO A 705 -32.40 2.97 -8.20
N ALA A 706 -32.92 2.90 -9.43
CA ALA A 706 -33.56 4.02 -10.14
C ALA A 706 -34.98 4.35 -9.64
N THR A 707 -35.54 3.58 -8.70
CA THR A 707 -36.84 3.86 -8.07
C THR A 707 -36.68 3.93 -6.56
N ARG A 708 -37.21 5.00 -5.94
CA ARG A 708 -37.08 5.27 -4.52
C ARG A 708 -38.44 5.59 -3.91
N ILE A 709 -38.64 5.12 -2.68
CA ILE A 709 -39.77 5.53 -1.84
C ILE A 709 -39.21 6.48 -0.81
N VAL A 710 -39.77 7.68 -0.74
CA VAL A 710 -39.33 8.75 0.15
C VAL A 710 -40.45 9.03 1.14
N ALA A 711 -40.20 8.76 2.41
CA ALA A 711 -41.08 9.20 3.49
C ALA A 711 -40.82 10.69 3.80
N GLU A 712 -41.89 11.47 3.84
CA GLU A 712 -41.83 12.91 4.06
C GLU A 712 -42.75 13.34 5.19
N VAL A 713 -42.32 14.31 5.99
CA VAL A 713 -43.11 14.92 7.07
C VAL A 713 -43.33 16.41 6.84
N SER A 714 -44.43 16.93 7.37
CA SER A 714 -44.80 18.34 7.27
C SER A 714 -45.55 18.80 8.52
N SER A 715 -45.45 20.10 8.83
CA SER A 715 -46.28 20.73 9.86
C SER A 715 -47.41 21.61 9.32
N ASP A 716 -47.42 21.90 8.01
CA ASP A 716 -48.31 22.89 7.40
C ASP A 716 -48.92 22.44 6.05
N LEU A 717 -48.61 21.21 5.59
CA LEU A 717 -48.97 20.64 4.28
C LEU A 717 -48.36 21.36 3.06
N LEU A 718 -47.61 22.45 3.27
CA LEU A 718 -46.99 23.24 2.21
C LEU A 718 -45.51 22.89 2.06
N PHE A 719 -44.79 22.77 3.17
CA PHE A 719 -43.38 22.43 3.21
C PHE A 719 -43.19 20.99 3.70
N TRP A 720 -42.59 20.16 2.85
CA TRP A 720 -42.33 18.74 3.11
C TRP A 720 -40.83 18.51 3.25
N GLN A 721 -40.44 17.74 4.27
CA GLN A 721 -39.06 17.42 4.57
C GLN A 721 -38.85 15.91 4.58
N ALA A 722 -37.69 15.47 4.12
CA ALA A 722 -37.28 14.07 4.06
C ALA A 722 -35.85 13.92 4.59
N GLY A 723 -35.42 12.69 4.82
CA GLY A 723 -34.06 12.35 5.27
C GLY A 723 -33.99 11.99 6.75
N SER A 724 -32.85 11.41 7.14
CA SER A 724 -32.63 10.82 8.47
C SER A 724 -32.70 11.83 9.63
N ASP A 725 -32.59 13.12 9.36
CA ASP A 725 -32.71 14.19 10.36
C ASP A 725 -34.15 14.46 10.80
N VAL A 726 -35.14 14.03 10.00
CA VAL A 726 -36.56 14.35 10.23
C VAL A 726 -37.48 13.13 10.18
N VAL A 727 -37.07 12.05 9.49
CA VAL A 727 -37.76 10.77 9.46
C VAL A 727 -36.77 9.64 9.74
N SER A 728 -37.09 8.77 10.70
CA SER A 728 -36.40 7.48 10.84
C SER A 728 -37.16 6.40 10.09
N GLU A 729 -36.44 5.58 9.33
CA GLU A 729 -36.99 4.38 8.67
C GLU A 729 -36.32 3.13 9.24
N SER A 730 -37.13 2.12 9.52
CA SER A 730 -36.65 0.83 10.02
C SER A 730 -37.39 -0.31 9.35
N VAL A 731 -36.65 -1.34 8.95
CA VAL A 731 -37.24 -2.58 8.43
C VAL A 731 -37.76 -3.37 9.64
N ILE A 732 -39.07 -3.59 9.68
CA ILE A 732 -39.73 -4.30 10.79
C ILE A 732 -39.93 -5.79 10.46
N TRP A 733 -39.99 -6.13 9.18
CA TRP A 733 -40.12 -7.50 8.70
C TRP A 733 -39.64 -7.61 7.24
N GLN A 734 -39.02 -8.73 6.87
CA GLN A 734 -38.59 -9.01 5.50
C GLN A 734 -39.29 -10.26 4.96
N THR A 735 -39.65 -10.24 3.67
CA THR A 735 -40.21 -11.38 2.93
C THR A 735 -39.43 -11.62 1.63
N VAL A 736 -39.78 -12.66 0.88
CA VAL A 736 -39.14 -12.93 -0.42
C VAL A 736 -39.55 -11.92 -1.49
N GLU A 737 -40.66 -11.20 -1.31
CA GLU A 737 -41.16 -10.17 -2.23
C GLU A 737 -40.60 -8.77 -1.93
N GLY A 738 -40.21 -8.50 -0.68
CA GLY A 738 -39.79 -7.16 -0.24
C GLY A 738 -39.73 -7.00 1.28
N GLU A 739 -39.84 -5.75 1.73
CA GLU A 739 -39.65 -5.37 3.12
C GLU A 739 -40.85 -4.58 3.64
N TRP A 740 -41.28 -4.87 4.86
CA TRP A 740 -42.17 -3.97 5.60
C TRP A 740 -41.33 -2.95 6.34
N VAL A 741 -41.55 -1.68 6.02
CA VAL A 741 -40.80 -0.54 6.53
C VAL A 741 -41.72 0.30 7.39
N GLN A 742 -41.24 0.65 8.58
CA GLN A 742 -41.87 1.66 9.41
C GLN A 742 -41.12 2.98 9.26
N ALA A 743 -41.80 4.01 8.75
CA ALA A 743 -41.34 5.38 8.75
C ALA A 743 -41.94 6.13 9.94
N ARG A 744 -41.11 6.87 10.68
CA ARG A 744 -41.51 7.61 11.89
C ARG A 744 -41.00 9.05 11.81
N ASP A 745 -41.91 9.99 12.05
CA ASP A 745 -41.61 11.39 12.27
C ASP A 745 -40.80 11.56 13.58
N LEU A 746 -39.62 12.15 13.50
CA LEU A 746 -38.76 12.35 14.68
C LEU A 746 -39.26 13.45 15.63
N PHE A 747 -40.28 14.21 15.24
CA PHE A 747 -40.87 15.24 16.08
C PHE A 747 -42.27 14.82 16.56
N PRO A 748 -42.45 14.56 17.86
CA PRO A 748 -43.74 14.15 18.40
C PRO A 748 -44.76 15.29 18.32
N TYR A 749 -46.04 14.91 18.28
CA TYR A 749 -47.13 15.87 18.36
C TYR A 749 -47.17 16.54 19.74
N ASP A 750 -46.93 17.85 19.78
CA ASP A 750 -46.87 18.65 21.02
C ASP A 750 -48.25 19.16 21.50
N GLY A 751 -49.33 18.80 20.81
CA GLY A 751 -50.69 19.29 21.09
C GLY A 751 -51.04 20.62 20.42
N ALA A 752 -50.11 21.28 19.74
CA ALA A 752 -50.31 22.60 19.11
C ALA A 752 -49.94 22.61 17.62
N THR A 753 -48.87 21.92 17.24
CA THR A 753 -48.30 21.86 15.90
C THR A 753 -48.86 20.65 15.17
N SER A 754 -49.67 20.86 14.13
CA SER A 754 -50.12 19.75 13.28
C SER A 754 -48.92 18.98 12.73
N ARG A 755 -49.03 17.64 12.66
CA ARG A 755 -48.02 16.76 12.05
C ARG A 755 -48.68 15.97 10.93
N PHE A 756 -48.00 15.87 9.79
CA PHE A 756 -48.43 15.13 8.62
C PHE A 756 -47.26 14.28 8.13
N ILE A 757 -47.57 13.09 7.63
CA ILE A 757 -46.60 12.16 7.03
C ILE A 757 -47.18 11.61 5.72
N ARG A 758 -46.34 11.45 4.69
CA ARG A 758 -46.71 10.84 3.40
C ARG A 758 -45.56 10.06 2.80
N LEU A 759 -45.87 9.25 1.79
CA LEU A 759 -44.90 8.62 0.91
C LEU A 759 -44.90 9.30 -0.45
N ARG A 760 -43.73 9.39 -1.07
CA ARG A 760 -43.53 9.84 -2.44
C ARG A 760 -42.68 8.81 -3.16
N VAL A 761 -43.16 8.31 -4.30
CA VAL A 761 -42.38 7.40 -5.16
C VAL A 761 -41.72 8.24 -6.26
N GLU A 762 -40.41 8.14 -6.35
CA GLU A 762 -39.59 8.72 -7.42
C GLU A 762 -39.09 7.61 -8.32
N ALA A 763 -39.09 7.85 -9.63
CA ALA A 763 -38.40 7.00 -10.59
C ALA A 763 -37.81 7.86 -11.71
N ASP A 764 -36.57 7.55 -12.10
CA ASP A 764 -35.84 8.23 -13.18
C ASP A 764 -36.42 7.97 -14.58
#